data_AF-A0A8C5PYD1-F1
#
_entry.id   AF-A0A8C5PYD1-F1
#
_cell.length_a   1.000
_cell.length_b   1.000
_cell.length_c   1.000
_cell.angle_alpha   90.00
_cell.angle_beta   90.00
_cell.angle_gamma   90.00
#
_symmetry.space_group_name_H-M   'P 1'
#
loop_
_entity.id
_entity.type
_entity.pdbx_description
1 polymer ?
#
loop_
_entity_poly.entity_id
_entity_poly.type
_entity_poly.pdbx_seq_one_letter_code
_entity_poly.pdbx_strand_id
1 'polypeptide(L)'
;AMTANIQSTVAQKSGCATQDGYFSHRPKEKIRTDSNNENSVPKDFENIDNSNFAPRTQRHKHQTEPVKKALSKQKEQLARKLALNEKVKENSLLGKNSNEVLPYEHNPSKNISNATVKEGYKSSKYYYTKKSGNSSPEKYEVPPKCEINGKEALSALSRAKSKQCRQEIAEVYCRHKQGKLMPEKVTRLCPLEGKANNNVQWDEDSLEYMAANPVRIAFILVVHGRASRQLQRMFKAIYHKDHFYYIHCDKRSNYLYRQVAQFASQYPNVRVTSWRMSTIWGGASLLSTYLQSMRDLLEMSDWTWDFFINLSAADYPVRTNDQLVAFLSRYRNMNFLKSHGRDNARFIRKQGLDRLFLECDTHMWRLGDRKIPEGITVDGGSDWFLLNRKFVEYVTYSNDDLVSKMKRFYSYTLLPAESFFHTVLENSPYCDTMVDNNLRITNWNRKLGCKCQYKHIVDWCGCSPNDFKPSDFHRFQQTARPTFFARKFEAAVNQEIIGQLDYYLYGNYPSGTPGLRSYWENVYDEPDGIQSISDIMLTMFHSFSRLGLKRAEASLHTDGENSCRYFPMGHPVSVHLYFLADRFQGFLIKHHATNLAVSKLETLETWLMPKKVFKIANPTSDFGRLQFSEVGTEWDAKERVFRNFGGIMGPMDEPIAMQKWGKGPNITVTVVWIDPINVIAATYDILIESTAEYTHYKPPLNLPLRPGIWTIRILHHWVPVAETKFLVTPLTYSNRRPIKHEELSKFHGGPPKNAYMEQSFLGLNPVLNIPINTVQVEEAKKNAALIGAKLENWVDSLVSSLWSAVDICATGPSSCPVMQACAQTAWSSLSPDPKSELGLLKPDGRLR
;
A
#
# COMPACT_ATOMS: atom_id res chain seq x y z
N ALA A 1 -32.22 -38.72 40.56
CA ALA A 1 -32.54 -40.15 40.39
C ALA A 1 -32.86 -40.42 38.91
N MET A 2 -32.85 -41.69 38.49
CA MET A 2 -33.55 -42.31 37.33
C MET A 2 -33.81 -41.44 36.07
N THR A 3 -33.26 -41.71 34.88
CA THR A 3 -33.50 -42.88 33.99
C THR A 3 -34.97 -43.25 33.76
N ALA A 4 -35.47 -43.13 32.53
CA ALA A 4 -35.97 -44.26 31.73
C ALA A 4 -36.47 -43.83 30.32
N ASN A 5 -36.29 -44.72 29.34
CA ASN A 5 -37.07 -44.75 28.09
C ASN A 5 -38.30 -45.65 28.29
N ILE A 6 -39.23 -45.67 27.31
CA ILE A 6 -39.81 -46.86 26.66
C ILE A 6 -40.57 -46.33 25.41
N GLN A 7 -40.38 -46.76 24.15
CA GLN A 7 -40.22 -48.05 23.43
C GLN A 7 -41.52 -48.78 23.04
N SER A 8 -41.63 -49.09 21.75
CA SER A 8 -42.63 -49.99 21.12
C SER A 8 -42.17 -50.30 19.67
N THR A 9 -42.23 -51.51 19.09
CA THR A 9 -42.26 -52.89 19.64
C THR A 9 -41.83 -53.87 18.50
N VAL A 10 -41.74 -55.20 18.77
CA VAL A 10 -41.55 -56.32 17.80
C VAL A 10 -40.12 -56.39 17.17
N ALA A 11 -39.23 -57.39 17.34
CA ALA A 11 -39.26 -58.86 17.53
C ALA A 11 -39.31 -59.67 16.19
N GLN A 12 -38.74 -60.88 16.01
CA GLN A 12 -37.99 -61.78 16.91
C GLN A 12 -37.19 -62.87 16.12
N LYS A 13 -36.30 -63.64 16.80
CA LYS A 13 -35.70 -64.96 16.41
C LYS A 13 -34.64 -64.96 15.29
N SER A 14 -33.62 -65.84 15.21
CA SER A 14 -32.87 -66.73 16.16
C SER A 14 -31.77 -67.49 15.34
N GLY A 15 -30.64 -68.00 15.84
CA GLY A 15 -29.99 -68.00 17.17
C GLY A 15 -28.99 -69.19 17.32
N CYS A 16 -27.88 -69.03 18.06
CA CYS A 16 -26.78 -70.02 18.28
C CYS A 16 -25.94 -70.42 17.03
N ALA A 17 -24.72 -71.00 17.07
CA ALA A 17 -23.53 -71.00 17.96
C ALA A 17 -22.39 -71.81 17.21
N THR A 18 -21.08 -71.89 17.54
CA THR A 18 -20.20 -71.36 18.61
C THR A 18 -18.70 -71.36 18.17
N GLN A 19 -17.85 -70.64 18.92
CA GLN A 19 -16.42 -70.88 19.25
C GLN A 19 -15.20 -70.57 18.30
N ASP A 20 -14.21 -69.97 18.98
CA ASP A 20 -12.72 -69.97 18.88
C ASP A 20 -11.95 -69.34 17.69
N GLY A 21 -10.87 -68.57 17.98
CA GLY A 21 -9.99 -68.03 16.91
C GLY A 21 -8.94 -66.90 17.14
N TYR A 22 -8.70 -66.36 18.35
CA TYR A 22 -7.51 -65.56 18.81
C TYR A 22 -6.76 -64.45 17.96
N PHE A 23 -6.16 -63.48 18.69
CA PHE A 23 -5.07 -62.53 18.33
C PHE A 23 -5.29 -61.18 17.57
N SER A 24 -5.42 -60.12 18.38
CA SER A 24 -4.80 -58.77 18.31
C SER A 24 -3.85 -58.37 17.16
N HIS A 25 -3.97 -57.11 16.66
CA HIS A 25 -2.82 -56.20 16.46
C HIS A 25 -3.20 -54.69 16.45
N ARG A 26 -2.25 -53.81 16.86
CA ARG A 26 -2.32 -52.33 16.77
C ARG A 26 -1.77 -51.77 15.45
N PRO A 27 -2.29 -50.65 14.92
CA PRO A 27 -1.53 -49.63 14.19
C PRO A 27 -1.24 -48.44 15.12
N LYS A 28 -0.01 -48.25 15.62
CA LYS A 28 1.15 -47.59 14.96
C LYS A 28 0.96 -46.09 14.70
N GLU A 29 1.76 -45.29 15.41
CA GLU A 29 1.91 -43.84 15.27
C GLU A 29 2.47 -43.45 13.89
N LYS A 30 2.27 -42.18 13.49
CA LYS A 30 3.02 -41.55 12.40
C LYS A 30 3.90 -40.43 12.93
N ILE A 31 5.12 -40.40 12.43
CA ILE A 31 6.24 -39.58 12.90
C ILE A 31 6.06 -38.12 12.52
N ARG A 32 6.38 -37.20 13.45
CA ARG A 32 6.51 -35.75 13.17
C ARG A 32 7.65 -35.50 12.20
N THR A 33 7.45 -34.59 11.26
CA THR A 33 8.52 -33.96 10.48
C THR A 33 8.43 -32.46 10.68
N ASP A 34 9.54 -31.83 11.09
CA ASP A 34 9.55 -30.41 11.43
C ASP A 34 9.48 -29.51 10.19
N SER A 35 8.73 -28.40 10.30
CA SER A 35 8.84 -27.28 9.36
C SER A 35 8.59 -25.95 10.08
N ASN A 36 9.65 -25.15 10.21
CA ASN A 36 9.61 -23.84 10.85
C ASN A 36 8.98 -22.78 9.93
N ASN A 37 7.65 -22.72 9.84
CA ASN A 37 6.96 -21.62 9.15
C ASN A 37 5.53 -21.32 9.66
N GLU A 38 5.32 -21.34 10.98
CA GLU A 38 4.03 -20.96 11.60
C GLU A 38 3.81 -19.44 11.61
N ASN A 39 3.50 -18.88 10.44
CA ASN A 39 2.76 -17.62 10.30
C ASN A 39 1.66 -17.78 9.24
N SER A 40 0.86 -18.83 9.44
CA SER A 40 -0.17 -19.31 8.52
C SER A 40 -1.34 -18.33 8.42
N VAL A 41 -1.58 -17.85 7.20
CA VAL A 41 -2.79 -17.10 6.84
C VAL A 41 -4.01 -18.02 7.01
N PRO A 42 -5.11 -17.58 7.65
CA PRO A 42 -6.37 -18.34 7.65
C PRO A 42 -6.83 -18.60 6.21
N LYS A 43 -7.06 -19.86 5.84
CA LYS A 43 -7.32 -20.27 4.44
C LYS A 43 -8.63 -19.72 3.83
N ASP A 44 -9.44 -19.02 4.62
CA ASP A 44 -10.78 -18.52 4.26
C ASP A 44 -10.77 -17.09 3.69
N PHE A 45 -9.82 -16.80 2.79
CA PHE A 45 -9.71 -15.51 2.08
C PHE A 45 -10.20 -15.56 0.62
N GLU A 46 -10.36 -16.75 0.05
CA GLU A 46 -10.94 -16.96 -1.26
C GLU A 46 -12.41 -17.39 -1.13
N ASN A 47 -13.24 -16.99 -2.10
CA ASN A 47 -14.70 -17.17 -2.16
C ASN A 47 -15.52 -16.46 -1.06
N ILE A 48 -16.03 -15.26 -1.38
CA ILE A 48 -17.37 -14.76 -1.00
C ILE A 48 -17.75 -13.61 -1.94
N ASP A 49 -19.04 -13.46 -2.21
CA ASP A 49 -19.57 -12.69 -3.34
C ASP A 49 -19.51 -11.14 -3.19
N ASN A 50 -19.56 -10.45 -4.33
CA ASN A 50 -19.47 -9.00 -4.50
C ASN A 50 -20.85 -8.35 -4.73
N SER A 51 -21.83 -8.63 -3.87
CA SER A 51 -23.19 -8.07 -3.96
C SER A 51 -23.62 -7.39 -2.66
N ASN A 52 -23.59 -6.04 -2.66
CA ASN A 52 -24.26 -5.19 -1.67
C ASN A 52 -25.47 -4.44 -2.30
N PHE A 53 -25.86 -4.82 -3.52
CA PHE A 53 -27.05 -4.35 -4.23
C PHE A 53 -27.82 -5.56 -4.76
N ALA A 54 -28.96 -5.86 -4.14
CA ALA A 54 -29.93 -6.85 -4.60
C ALA A 54 -31.33 -6.37 -4.18
N PRO A 55 -32.23 -5.99 -5.11
CA PRO A 55 -33.56 -5.54 -4.76
C PRO A 55 -34.42 -6.73 -4.28
N ARG A 56 -35.19 -6.53 -3.20
CA ARG A 56 -36.20 -7.50 -2.76
C ARG A 56 -37.38 -7.49 -3.74
N THR A 57 -37.45 -8.48 -4.62
CA THR A 57 -38.63 -8.71 -5.46
C THR A 57 -39.80 -9.20 -4.60
N GLN A 58 -40.85 -8.37 -4.50
CA GLN A 58 -42.12 -8.80 -3.91
C GLN A 58 -42.86 -9.76 -4.86
N ARG A 59 -43.63 -10.69 -4.30
CA ARG A 59 -44.47 -11.62 -5.07
C ARG A 59 -45.78 -10.93 -5.48
N HIS A 60 -45.98 -10.70 -6.77
CA HIS A 60 -47.32 -10.47 -7.33
C HIS A 60 -47.84 -11.71 -8.07
N LYS A 61 -49.17 -11.87 -8.06
CA LYS A 61 -49.89 -13.03 -8.65
C LYS A 61 -50.16 -12.82 -10.15
N HIS A 62 -50.50 -13.91 -10.83
CA HIS A 62 -50.92 -13.96 -12.24
C HIS A 62 -51.99 -12.92 -12.63
N GLN A 63 -51.97 -12.48 -13.90
CA GLN A 63 -52.99 -12.92 -14.87
C GLN A 63 -52.59 -12.71 -16.36
N THR A 64 -53.05 -13.66 -17.19
CA THR A 64 -53.37 -13.60 -18.64
C THR A 64 -52.46 -12.86 -19.65
N GLU A 65 -51.85 -13.66 -20.54
CA GLU A 65 -51.59 -13.34 -21.96
C GLU A 65 -52.93 -13.20 -22.74
N PRO A 66 -53.01 -12.62 -23.97
CA PRO A 66 -52.70 -13.42 -25.19
C PRO A 66 -52.28 -12.67 -26.50
N VAL A 67 -51.93 -13.46 -27.53
CA VAL A 67 -52.00 -13.21 -29.01
C VAL A 67 -50.74 -12.71 -29.78
N LYS A 68 -49.97 -13.70 -30.27
CA LYS A 68 -49.52 -13.93 -31.68
C LYS A 68 -49.20 -12.75 -32.62
N LYS A 69 -47.99 -12.81 -33.22
CA LYS A 69 -47.79 -13.10 -34.66
C LYS A 69 -46.34 -13.53 -34.98
N ALA A 70 -46.14 -14.23 -36.10
CA ALA A 70 -44.83 -14.76 -36.51
C ALA A 70 -44.72 -14.97 -38.04
N LEU A 71 -43.51 -14.82 -38.58
CA LEU A 71 -43.01 -15.13 -39.94
C LEU A 71 -41.46 -15.11 -39.83
N SER A 72 -40.63 -16.13 -40.09
CA SER A 72 -40.67 -17.43 -40.78
C SER A 72 -40.04 -17.45 -42.20
N LYS A 73 -39.35 -18.57 -42.50
CA LYS A 73 -38.46 -18.85 -43.66
C LYS A 73 -37.07 -18.18 -43.56
N GLN A 74 -35.98 -18.77 -44.08
CA GLN A 74 -35.84 -20.03 -44.84
C GLN A 74 -35.18 -21.17 -44.03
N LYS A 75 -35.12 -22.37 -44.64
CA LYS A 75 -34.81 -23.66 -43.98
C LYS A 75 -34.19 -24.63 -45.00
N GLU A 76 -33.32 -25.53 -44.53
CA GLU A 76 -32.95 -26.82 -45.16
C GLU A 76 -32.47 -26.87 -46.63
N GLN A 77 -31.16 -26.62 -46.81
CA GLN A 77 -30.25 -27.56 -47.48
C GLN A 77 -28.98 -27.67 -46.61
N LEU A 78 -28.29 -28.81 -46.46
CA LEU A 78 -28.51 -30.16 -46.97
C LEU A 78 -28.06 -31.19 -45.90
N ALA A 79 -28.97 -31.97 -45.32
CA ALA A 79 -28.64 -32.92 -44.25
C ALA A 79 -29.22 -34.32 -44.50
N ARG A 80 -28.49 -35.17 -45.26
CA ARG A 80 -28.43 -36.65 -45.13
C ARG A 80 -27.73 -37.32 -46.33
N LYS A 81 -26.54 -37.86 -46.08
CA LYS A 81 -25.96 -39.13 -46.59
C LYS A 81 -24.61 -39.29 -45.88
N LEU A 82 -24.61 -39.86 -44.66
CA LEU A 82 -24.53 -41.30 -44.36
C LEU A 82 -23.17 -41.90 -44.72
N ALA A 83 -22.52 -42.46 -43.69
CA ALA A 83 -21.23 -43.12 -43.74
C ALA A 83 -21.28 -44.51 -44.39
N LEU A 84 -20.12 -45.04 -44.82
CA LEU A 84 -19.42 -46.13 -44.09
C LEU A 84 -18.00 -46.40 -44.64
N ASN A 85 -17.23 -47.20 -43.88
CA ASN A 85 -16.05 -47.99 -44.27
C ASN A 85 -14.70 -47.29 -44.61
N GLU A 86 -13.56 -47.97 -44.48
CA GLU A 86 -13.00 -48.76 -43.35
C GLU A 86 -11.55 -49.22 -43.62
N LYS A 87 -10.66 -49.15 -42.59
CA LYS A 87 -9.44 -49.99 -42.34
C LYS A 87 -8.34 -49.99 -43.44
N VAL A 88 -7.06 -50.30 -43.17
CA VAL A 88 -6.37 -51.48 -42.57
C VAL A 88 -5.03 -50.97 -41.94
N LYS A 89 -4.72 -51.21 -40.64
CA LYS A 89 -4.06 -52.38 -40.00
C LYS A 89 -2.54 -52.51 -40.34
N GLU A 90 -1.59 -52.94 -39.48
CA GLU A 90 -1.53 -53.26 -38.02
C GLU A 90 -0.07 -53.54 -37.54
N ASN A 91 0.13 -54.02 -36.29
CA ASN A 91 1.31 -54.71 -35.70
C ASN A 91 2.56 -53.86 -35.30
N SER A 92 3.44 -54.19 -34.32
CA SER A 92 3.50 -55.20 -33.21
C SER A 92 4.82 -55.01 -32.39
N LEU A 93 5.08 -55.39 -31.11
CA LEU A 93 4.33 -55.68 -29.85
C LEU A 93 5.31 -55.78 -28.62
N LEU A 94 4.80 -55.53 -27.39
CA LEU A 94 5.20 -56.11 -26.06
C LEU A 94 6.56 -55.80 -25.34
N GLY A 95 6.54 -55.98 -23.99
CA GLY A 95 7.69 -55.99 -23.03
C GLY A 95 7.86 -54.70 -22.19
N LYS A 96 7.57 -54.53 -20.88
CA LYS A 96 7.41 -55.34 -19.63
C LYS A 96 8.68 -55.60 -18.77
N ASN A 97 8.70 -54.95 -17.59
CA ASN A 97 9.19 -55.38 -16.25
C ASN A 97 10.69 -55.33 -15.79
N SER A 98 10.89 -54.52 -14.72
CA SER A 98 11.49 -54.84 -13.39
C SER A 98 13.01 -55.03 -13.10
N ASN A 99 13.45 -54.27 -12.08
CA ASN A 99 14.32 -54.60 -10.93
C ASN A 99 15.87 -54.69 -11.01
N GLU A 100 16.51 -53.70 -10.35
CA GLU A 100 17.45 -53.80 -9.21
C GLU A 100 18.86 -54.45 -9.27
N VAL A 101 19.67 -53.99 -8.31
CA VAL A 101 20.90 -54.57 -7.70
C VAL A 101 22.28 -54.09 -8.22
N LEU A 102 23.15 -53.85 -7.24
CA LEU A 102 24.55 -53.36 -7.25
C LEU A 102 25.56 -54.55 -7.29
N PRO A 103 26.85 -54.38 -6.95
CA PRO A 103 27.87 -53.37 -7.33
C PRO A 103 29.06 -54.06 -8.07
N TYR A 104 30.16 -53.33 -8.33
CA TYR A 104 31.51 -53.85 -8.01
C TYR A 104 32.55 -52.72 -7.93
N GLU A 105 33.52 -52.83 -7.02
CA GLU A 105 34.70 -51.96 -6.95
C GLU A 105 35.89 -52.61 -7.67
N HIS A 106 36.88 -51.84 -8.16
CA HIS A 106 38.28 -52.19 -7.88
C HIS A 106 39.29 -51.04 -8.09
N ASN A 107 39.91 -50.64 -6.98
CA ASN A 107 41.27 -50.10 -6.90
C ASN A 107 42.31 -51.23 -7.20
N PRO A 108 43.65 -51.02 -7.36
CA PRO A 108 44.42 -49.96 -6.72
C PRO A 108 45.68 -49.44 -7.47
N SER A 109 46.53 -48.73 -6.69
CA SER A 109 48.00 -48.68 -6.72
C SER A 109 48.60 -47.38 -7.25
N LYS A 110 49.73 -46.82 -6.79
CA LYS A 110 50.79 -47.04 -5.76
C LYS A 110 51.83 -45.92 -6.05
N ASN A 111 52.77 -45.46 -5.19
CA ASN A 111 53.02 -45.56 -3.74
C ASN A 111 54.18 -44.58 -3.37
N ILE A 112 54.51 -44.40 -2.07
CA ILE A 112 55.86 -44.06 -1.51
C ILE A 112 56.43 -42.65 -1.83
N SER A 113 57.14 -41.90 -0.96
CA SER A 113 57.32 -41.77 0.51
C SER A 113 57.95 -40.37 0.78
N ASN A 114 58.56 -39.89 1.88
CA ASN A 114 59.01 -40.30 3.24
C ASN A 114 58.84 -39.05 4.18
N ALA A 115 58.92 -39.00 5.52
CA ALA A 115 59.70 -39.66 6.59
C ALA A 115 61.08 -38.98 6.88
N THR A 116 61.51 -38.69 8.13
CA THR A 116 60.97 -38.97 9.49
C THR A 116 61.69 -38.15 10.59
N VAL A 117 61.53 -38.52 11.90
CA VAL A 117 62.28 -38.08 13.12
C VAL A 117 61.78 -36.75 13.71
N LYS A 118 61.56 -36.51 15.02
CA LYS A 118 61.41 -37.26 16.32
C LYS A 118 60.80 -36.25 17.34
N GLU A 119 60.29 -36.51 18.55
CA GLU A 119 59.72 -37.61 19.38
C GLU A 119 58.96 -36.91 20.56
N GLY A 120 58.21 -37.50 21.52
CA GLY A 120 57.88 -38.88 21.86
C GLY A 120 56.94 -38.97 23.10
N TYR A 121 56.57 -40.21 23.49
CA TYR A 121 55.99 -40.68 24.77
C TYR A 121 54.93 -39.86 25.58
N LYS A 122 53.69 -40.41 25.59
CA LYS A 122 52.89 -40.87 26.76
C LYS A 122 53.05 -40.13 28.11
N SER A 123 52.00 -39.76 28.87
CA SER A 123 50.53 -39.95 28.85
C SER A 123 49.95 -39.11 30.06
N SER A 124 48.67 -38.91 30.40
CA SER A 124 47.38 -39.61 30.14
C SER A 124 46.14 -38.71 30.38
N LYS A 125 44.95 -39.21 29.99
CA LYS A 125 43.59 -38.93 30.54
C LYS A 125 43.26 -37.50 31.07
N TYR A 126 42.40 -36.80 30.33
CA TYR A 126 41.05 -36.41 30.80
C TYR A 126 40.10 -36.21 29.59
N TYR A 127 38.79 -36.23 29.80
CA TYR A 127 37.79 -36.31 28.73
C TYR A 127 37.56 -34.97 28.01
N TYR A 128 37.58 -34.98 26.68
CA TYR A 128 37.09 -33.87 25.85
C TYR A 128 35.57 -33.97 25.67
N THR A 129 34.84 -32.91 26.05
CA THR A 129 33.47 -32.66 25.60
C THR A 129 33.45 -31.43 24.69
N LYS A 130 32.67 -31.48 23.60
CA LYS A 130 32.58 -30.38 22.62
C LYS A 130 31.92 -29.16 23.26
N LYS A 131 32.57 -28.00 23.20
CA LYS A 131 31.90 -26.71 23.44
C LYS A 131 31.09 -26.31 22.21
N SER A 132 29.77 -26.16 22.38
CA SER A 132 28.94 -25.36 21.48
C SER A 132 29.10 -23.88 21.82
N GLY A 133 29.29 -23.04 20.80
CA GLY A 133 29.38 -21.60 20.95
C GLY A 133 28.00 -20.95 20.98
N ASN A 134 27.31 -20.96 22.13
CA ASN A 134 26.12 -20.13 22.30
C ASN A 134 26.51 -18.65 22.30
N SER A 135 26.04 -17.89 21.30
CA SER A 135 25.94 -16.44 21.41
C SER A 135 24.97 -16.10 22.53
N SER A 136 25.45 -15.46 23.59
CA SER A 136 24.64 -15.07 24.76
C SER A 136 23.53 -14.08 24.35
N PRO A 137 22.28 -14.26 24.81
CA PRO A 137 21.26 -13.24 24.64
C PRO A 137 21.67 -11.96 25.41
N GLU A 138 21.30 -10.79 24.87
CA GLU A 138 21.44 -9.54 25.62
C GLU A 138 20.73 -9.65 26.97
N LYS A 139 21.43 -9.34 28.07
CA LYS A 139 20.81 -9.34 29.40
C LYS A 139 19.77 -8.21 29.47
N TYR A 140 18.54 -8.57 29.86
CA TYR A 140 17.55 -7.60 30.32
C TYR A 140 18.12 -6.83 31.52
N GLU A 141 17.94 -5.51 31.56
CA GLU A 141 18.31 -4.67 32.71
C GLU A 141 17.41 -4.94 33.92
N VAL A 142 16.16 -5.38 33.68
CA VAL A 142 15.25 -5.93 34.68
C VAL A 142 14.71 -7.27 34.12
N PRO A 143 14.88 -8.41 34.81
CA PRO A 143 14.33 -9.67 34.34
C PRO A 143 12.78 -9.60 34.26
N PRO A 144 12.15 -10.30 33.30
CA PRO A 144 10.71 -10.22 33.12
C PRO A 144 9.96 -10.69 34.38
N LYS A 145 8.90 -9.96 34.75
CA LYS A 145 8.09 -10.15 35.98
C LYS A 145 7.31 -11.48 36.03
N CYS A 146 7.50 -12.35 35.04
CA CYS A 146 6.99 -13.72 34.96
C CYS A 146 7.76 -14.49 33.87
N GLU A 147 7.63 -15.81 33.85
CA GLU A 147 8.08 -16.65 32.73
C GLU A 147 7.22 -16.38 31.47
N ILE A 148 7.88 -16.13 30.34
CA ILE A 148 7.24 -15.86 29.04
C ILE A 148 7.32 -17.11 28.17
N ASN A 149 6.16 -17.74 27.95
CA ASN A 149 6.03 -19.05 27.31
C ASN A 149 5.06 -19.09 26.11
N GLY A 150 4.43 -17.96 25.75
CA GLY A 150 3.55 -17.85 24.58
C GLY A 150 4.35 -17.64 23.29
N LYS A 151 4.04 -18.41 22.23
CA LYS A 151 4.71 -18.33 20.92
C LYS A 151 4.70 -16.91 20.35
N GLU A 152 3.53 -16.25 20.37
CA GLU A 152 3.30 -14.87 19.96
C GLU A 152 4.25 -13.89 20.65
N ALA A 153 4.27 -13.88 21.98
CA ALA A 153 5.11 -12.97 22.76
C ALA A 153 6.62 -13.21 22.53
N LEU A 154 7.05 -14.48 22.40
CA LEU A 154 8.44 -14.82 22.06
C LEU A 154 8.80 -14.39 20.62
N SER A 155 7.87 -14.49 19.68
CA SER A 155 8.02 -13.98 18.31
C SER A 155 8.08 -12.45 18.27
N ALA A 156 7.31 -11.75 19.11
CA ALA A 156 7.39 -10.29 19.24
C ALA A 156 8.72 -9.85 19.86
N LEU A 157 9.15 -10.46 20.98
CA LEU A 157 10.40 -10.15 21.68
C LEU A 157 11.65 -10.33 20.80
N SER A 158 11.66 -11.33 19.91
CA SER A 158 12.78 -11.59 19.00
C SER A 158 12.82 -10.67 17.76
N ARG A 159 11.74 -9.92 17.49
CA ARG A 159 11.63 -8.97 16.36
C ARG A 159 11.64 -7.50 16.79
N ALA A 160 11.22 -7.20 18.02
CA ALA A 160 11.18 -5.84 18.56
C ALA A 160 12.59 -5.25 18.70
N LYS A 161 12.78 -4.01 18.21
CA LYS A 161 14.12 -3.43 17.97
C LYS A 161 14.67 -2.74 19.20
N SER A 162 13.86 -1.93 19.88
CA SER A 162 14.27 -1.21 21.09
C SER A 162 14.18 -2.08 22.35
N LYS A 163 15.08 -1.82 23.31
CA LYS A 163 14.99 -2.42 24.66
C LYS A 163 13.66 -2.08 25.35
N GLN A 164 13.15 -0.86 25.15
CA GLN A 164 11.89 -0.40 25.72
C GLN A 164 10.71 -1.23 25.21
N CYS A 165 10.56 -1.40 23.90
CA CYS A 165 9.48 -2.21 23.32
C CYS A 165 9.59 -3.69 23.77
N ARG A 166 10.81 -4.25 23.88
CA ARG A 166 11.02 -5.57 24.51
C ARG A 166 10.52 -5.63 25.96
N GLN A 167 10.77 -4.59 26.78
CA GLN A 167 10.26 -4.51 28.15
C GLN A 167 8.73 -4.39 28.19
N GLU A 168 8.14 -3.51 27.39
CA GLU A 168 6.69 -3.29 27.34
C GLU A 168 5.93 -4.56 26.91
N ILE A 169 6.44 -5.28 25.90
CA ILE A 169 5.92 -6.60 25.49
C ILE A 169 5.91 -7.57 26.67
N ALA A 170 7.03 -7.68 27.40
CA ALA A 170 7.16 -8.57 28.55
C ALA A 170 6.19 -8.20 29.69
N GLU A 171 6.06 -6.92 30.02
CA GLU A 171 5.17 -6.47 31.10
C GLU A 171 3.69 -6.63 30.75
N VAL A 172 3.28 -6.32 29.52
CA VAL A 172 1.91 -6.50 29.04
C VAL A 172 1.54 -7.98 29.03
N TYR A 173 2.42 -8.86 28.53
CA TYR A 173 2.23 -10.32 28.59
C TYR A 173 2.06 -10.80 30.04
N CYS A 174 2.97 -10.41 30.95
CA CYS A 174 2.90 -10.86 32.34
C CYS A 174 1.68 -10.33 33.10
N ARG A 175 1.24 -9.08 32.85
CA ARG A 175 0.00 -8.55 33.43
C ARG A 175 -1.23 -9.29 32.93
N HIS A 176 -1.24 -9.71 31.66
CA HIS A 176 -2.32 -10.51 31.08
C HIS A 176 -2.34 -11.94 31.64
N LYS A 177 -1.18 -12.61 31.70
CA LYS A 177 -0.99 -13.96 32.31
C LYS A 177 -1.42 -14.02 33.78
N GLN A 178 -1.39 -12.89 34.50
CA GLN A 178 -1.88 -12.77 35.89
C GLN A 178 -3.38 -12.41 36.01
N GLY A 179 -4.12 -12.27 34.90
CA GLY A 179 -5.52 -11.80 34.92
C GLY A 179 -5.69 -10.30 35.25
N LYS A 180 -4.59 -9.53 35.31
CA LYS A 180 -4.54 -8.13 35.77
C LYS A 180 -4.55 -7.11 34.64
N LEU A 181 -4.79 -7.51 33.39
CA LEU A 181 -4.79 -6.61 32.22
C LEU A 181 -6.17 -6.35 31.62
N MET A 182 -6.88 -7.38 31.15
CA MET A 182 -8.18 -7.25 30.48
C MET A 182 -9.36 -7.34 31.46
N PRO A 183 -10.49 -6.66 31.20
CA PRO A 183 -11.74 -6.87 31.94
C PRO A 183 -12.42 -8.19 31.52
N GLU A 184 -12.93 -8.97 32.47
CA GLU A 184 -13.66 -10.22 32.16
C GLU A 184 -15.19 -10.02 32.03
N LYS A 185 -15.79 -9.08 32.78
CA LYS A 185 -17.22 -8.73 32.70
C LYS A 185 -17.40 -7.22 32.68
N VAL A 186 -18.43 -6.73 31.98
CA VAL A 186 -18.73 -5.30 31.79
C VAL A 186 -20.24 -5.10 31.92
N THR A 187 -20.66 -4.01 32.57
CA THR A 187 -22.08 -3.67 32.74
C THR A 187 -22.65 -3.05 31.46
N ARG A 188 -23.73 -3.63 30.91
CA ARG A 188 -24.58 -2.98 29.90
C ARG A 188 -25.56 -2.02 30.60
N LEU A 189 -25.62 -0.79 30.12
CA LEU A 189 -26.48 0.30 30.61
C LEU A 189 -27.66 0.60 29.67
N CYS A 190 -27.59 0.13 28.43
CA CYS A 190 -28.67 0.22 27.44
C CYS A 190 -29.91 -0.59 27.90
N PRO A 191 -31.11 0.02 27.97
CA PRO A 191 -32.34 -0.66 28.41
C PRO A 191 -32.97 -1.55 27.32
N LEU A 192 -32.48 -1.49 26.07
CA LEU A 192 -32.99 -2.32 24.97
C LEU A 192 -32.41 -3.74 25.03
N GLU A 193 -33.22 -4.76 24.72
CA GLU A 193 -32.78 -6.15 24.62
C GLU A 193 -31.83 -6.42 23.43
N GLY A 194 -31.72 -5.48 22.49
CA GLY A 194 -30.89 -5.60 21.29
C GLY A 194 -30.40 -4.24 20.77
N LYS A 195 -30.28 -4.12 19.45
CA LYS A 195 -29.93 -2.87 18.78
C LYS A 195 -31.16 -1.98 18.53
N ALA A 196 -30.97 -0.67 18.53
CA ALA A 196 -31.97 0.26 18.04
C ALA A 196 -32.18 0.13 16.51
N ASN A 197 -33.39 0.42 16.04
CA ASN A 197 -33.79 0.33 14.63
C ASN A 197 -34.20 1.70 14.07
N ASN A 198 -33.33 2.70 14.24
CA ASN A 198 -33.59 4.06 13.77
C ASN A 198 -33.39 4.16 12.26
N ASN A 199 -34.49 4.27 11.53
CA ASN A 199 -34.48 4.53 10.11
C ASN A 199 -34.66 6.02 9.87
N VAL A 200 -33.69 6.63 9.17
CA VAL A 200 -33.78 8.01 8.70
C VAL A 200 -34.73 8.05 7.51
N GLN A 201 -35.71 8.95 7.55
CA GLN A 201 -36.50 9.29 6.38
C GLN A 201 -35.58 9.97 5.36
N TRP A 202 -35.55 9.45 4.14
CA TRP A 202 -34.72 9.97 3.07
C TRP A 202 -35.61 10.30 1.87
N ASP A 203 -35.66 11.58 1.60
CA ASP A 203 -36.37 12.23 0.50
C ASP A 203 -35.52 13.42 0.09
N GLU A 204 -35.24 13.62 -1.20
CA GLU A 204 -34.24 14.62 -1.62
C GLU A 204 -34.76 16.05 -1.43
N ASP A 205 -36.06 16.26 -1.67
CA ASP A 205 -36.77 17.53 -1.46
C ASP A 205 -36.66 18.00 0.01
N SER A 206 -36.48 17.08 0.96
CA SER A 206 -36.31 17.41 2.38
C SER A 206 -34.97 18.08 2.73
N LEU A 207 -34.03 18.15 1.79
CA LEU A 207 -32.72 18.79 1.96
C LEU A 207 -32.69 20.27 1.56
N GLU A 208 -33.70 20.79 0.87
CA GLU A 208 -33.75 22.22 0.50
C GLU A 208 -34.28 23.11 1.64
N TYR A 209 -34.67 22.51 2.77
CA TYR A 209 -35.17 23.22 3.94
C TYR A 209 -34.05 23.96 4.70
N MET A 210 -34.11 25.30 4.70
CA MET A 210 -33.25 26.14 5.54
C MET A 210 -33.56 25.95 7.04
N ALA A 211 -32.65 25.33 7.77
CA ALA A 211 -32.79 25.08 9.20
C ALA A 211 -32.67 26.38 10.02
N ALA A 212 -33.74 26.78 10.72
CA ALA A 212 -33.77 27.93 11.63
C ALA A 212 -32.77 27.84 12.83
N ASN A 213 -32.20 26.65 13.07
CA ASN A 213 -31.10 26.43 14.01
C ASN A 213 -30.10 25.49 13.31
N PRO A 214 -29.16 26.04 12.50
CA PRO A 214 -28.18 25.27 11.76
C PRO A 214 -27.11 24.71 12.71
N VAL A 215 -26.78 23.42 12.56
CA VAL A 215 -25.72 22.79 13.35
C VAL A 215 -24.33 23.30 12.98
N ARG A 216 -23.47 23.46 13.98
CA ARG A 216 -22.06 23.81 13.81
C ARG A 216 -21.19 22.56 13.92
N ILE A 217 -20.36 22.29 12.92
CA ILE A 217 -19.65 21.01 12.79
C ILE A 217 -18.19 21.17 13.20
N ALA A 218 -17.67 20.27 14.05
CA ALA A 218 -16.26 20.06 14.28
C ALA A 218 -15.73 18.95 13.35
N PHE A 219 -14.91 19.32 12.38
CA PHE A 219 -14.20 18.41 11.47
C PHE A 219 -12.83 18.06 12.03
N ILE A 220 -12.58 16.77 12.24
CA ILE A 220 -11.30 16.25 12.73
C ILE A 220 -10.57 15.61 11.54
N LEU A 221 -9.55 16.30 11.06
CA LEU A 221 -8.79 15.88 9.88
C LEU A 221 -7.54 15.12 10.34
N VAL A 222 -7.53 13.79 10.17
CA VAL A 222 -6.37 12.93 10.52
C VAL A 222 -5.57 12.66 9.25
N VAL A 223 -4.41 13.31 9.12
CA VAL A 223 -3.67 13.41 7.84
C VAL A 223 -2.21 12.98 7.95
N HIS A 224 -1.69 12.40 6.86
CA HIS A 224 -0.31 11.93 6.72
C HIS A 224 0.11 11.93 5.24
N GLY A 225 1.39 11.71 4.96
CA GLY A 225 1.94 11.63 3.60
C GLY A 225 2.36 12.99 3.05
N ARG A 226 2.28 13.16 1.72
CA ARG A 226 2.81 14.34 1.00
C ARG A 226 1.74 15.14 0.21
N ALA A 227 0.51 14.65 0.09
CA ALA A 227 -0.57 15.20 -0.74
C ALA A 227 -1.21 16.52 -0.23
N SER A 228 -0.38 17.51 0.10
CA SER A 228 -0.76 18.83 0.66
C SER A 228 -1.79 19.57 -0.19
N ARG A 229 -1.56 19.69 -1.51
CA ARG A 229 -2.49 20.39 -2.42
C ARG A 229 -3.87 19.71 -2.52
N GLN A 230 -3.92 18.38 -2.43
CA GLN A 230 -5.20 17.65 -2.41
C GLN A 230 -5.93 17.85 -1.06
N LEU A 231 -5.20 17.87 0.06
CA LEU A 231 -5.78 18.24 1.36
C LEU A 231 -6.34 19.67 1.35
N GLN A 232 -5.60 20.63 0.79
CA GLN A 232 -6.07 22.02 0.66
C GLN A 232 -7.30 22.13 -0.26
N ARG A 233 -7.33 21.41 -1.38
CA ARG A 233 -8.50 21.34 -2.28
C ARG A 233 -9.74 20.78 -1.56
N MET A 234 -9.59 19.67 -0.84
CA MET A 234 -10.68 19.07 -0.06
C MET A 234 -11.15 20.02 1.06
N PHE A 235 -10.22 20.62 1.79
CA PHE A 235 -10.48 21.63 2.81
C PHE A 235 -11.28 22.81 2.24
N LYS A 236 -10.89 23.36 1.09
CA LYS A 236 -11.59 24.43 0.37
C LYS A 236 -13.06 24.07 0.10
N ALA A 237 -13.33 22.83 -0.31
CA ALA A 237 -14.67 22.32 -0.56
C ALA A 237 -15.53 22.15 0.71
N ILE A 238 -14.95 21.71 1.83
CA ILE A 238 -15.67 21.53 3.11
C ILE A 238 -15.69 22.78 4.01
N TYR A 239 -14.96 23.85 3.67
CA TYR A 239 -14.84 25.03 4.53
C TYR A 239 -16.13 25.86 4.60
N HIS A 240 -16.58 26.17 5.82
CA HIS A 240 -17.52 27.25 6.08
C HIS A 240 -17.13 27.96 7.40
N LYS A 241 -17.31 29.29 7.44
CA LYS A 241 -16.91 30.16 8.57
C LYS A 241 -17.47 29.73 9.94
N ASP A 242 -18.66 29.12 9.97
CA ASP A 242 -19.34 28.79 11.23
C ASP A 242 -18.98 27.39 11.77
N HIS A 243 -18.34 26.56 10.95
CA HIS A 243 -17.79 25.26 11.36
C HIS A 243 -16.39 25.41 11.94
N PHE A 244 -15.82 24.32 12.46
CA PHE A 244 -14.51 24.27 13.09
C PHE A 244 -13.67 23.12 12.52
N TYR A 245 -12.36 23.30 12.44
CA TYR A 245 -11.45 22.34 11.81
C TYR A 245 -10.25 22.07 12.71
N TYR A 246 -10.17 20.87 13.30
CA TYR A 246 -9.06 20.46 14.15
C TYR A 246 -8.22 19.39 13.46
N ILE A 247 -6.97 19.72 13.16
CA ILE A 247 -6.14 18.95 12.23
C ILE A 247 -5.02 18.22 12.98
N HIS A 248 -5.02 16.89 12.92
CA HIS A 248 -3.94 16.04 13.41
C HIS A 248 -3.03 15.61 12.25
N CYS A 249 -1.76 16.02 12.30
CA CYS A 249 -0.75 15.54 11.34
C CYS A 249 0.13 14.47 11.98
N ASP A 250 0.17 13.28 11.39
CA ASP A 250 1.02 12.17 11.84
C ASP A 250 2.46 12.62 12.14
N LYS A 251 3.04 12.17 13.26
CA LYS A 251 4.35 12.60 13.75
C LYS A 251 5.50 12.44 12.73
N ARG A 252 5.36 11.53 11.76
CA ARG A 252 6.33 11.26 10.69
C ARG A 252 6.18 12.22 9.49
N SER A 253 5.03 12.87 9.32
CA SER A 253 4.68 13.68 8.15
C SER A 253 5.00 15.18 8.35
N ASN A 254 6.28 15.52 8.55
CA ASN A 254 6.69 16.87 8.94
C ASN A 254 6.46 17.95 7.86
N TYR A 255 6.72 17.66 6.59
CA TYR A 255 6.31 18.54 5.48
C TYR A 255 4.82 18.88 5.51
N LEU A 256 3.95 17.88 5.62
CA LEU A 256 2.51 18.10 5.64
C LEU A 256 2.08 18.93 6.87
N TYR A 257 2.72 18.71 8.02
CA TYR A 257 2.52 19.55 9.21
C TYR A 257 2.94 21.01 8.98
N ARG A 258 4.06 21.29 8.27
CA ARG A 258 4.44 22.66 7.89
C ARG A 258 3.36 23.33 7.03
N GLN A 259 2.89 22.64 5.97
CA GLN A 259 1.82 23.17 5.11
C GLN A 259 0.51 23.40 5.87
N VAL A 260 0.12 22.47 6.74
CA VAL A 260 -1.09 22.57 7.56
C VAL A 260 -1.01 23.74 8.55
N ALA A 261 0.12 23.90 9.26
CA ALA A 261 0.31 25.03 10.16
C ALA A 261 0.27 26.38 9.43
N GLN A 262 0.81 26.44 8.21
CA GLN A 262 0.84 27.66 7.38
C GLN A 262 -0.55 28.11 6.90
N PHE A 263 -1.50 27.18 6.64
CA PHE A 263 -2.87 27.57 6.29
C PHE A 263 -3.81 27.66 7.50
N ALA A 264 -3.57 26.89 8.57
CA ALA A 264 -4.36 26.99 9.79
C ALA A 264 -4.25 28.38 10.44
N SER A 265 -3.08 29.01 10.40
CA SER A 265 -2.89 30.37 10.92
C SER A 265 -3.66 31.47 10.17
N GLN A 266 -4.26 31.17 9.02
CA GLN A 266 -5.02 32.13 8.20
C GLN A 266 -6.50 32.22 8.58
N TYR A 267 -7.03 31.26 9.37
CA TYR A 267 -8.46 31.14 9.67
C TYR A 267 -8.71 30.87 11.16
N PRO A 268 -9.47 31.73 11.88
CA PRO A 268 -9.61 31.62 13.33
C PRO A 268 -10.39 30.37 13.81
N ASN A 269 -11.14 29.73 12.92
CA ASN A 269 -11.87 28.49 13.15
C ASN A 269 -11.07 27.22 12.76
N VAL A 270 -9.76 27.34 12.52
CA VAL A 270 -8.86 26.22 12.22
C VAL A 270 -7.78 26.12 13.29
N ARG A 271 -7.56 24.92 13.82
CA ARG A 271 -6.52 24.62 14.82
C ARG A 271 -5.78 23.34 14.43
N VAL A 272 -4.53 23.22 14.86
CA VAL A 272 -3.69 22.03 14.68
C VAL A 272 -3.42 21.40 16.04
N THR A 273 -3.41 20.08 16.14
CA THR A 273 -3.14 19.40 17.43
C THR A 273 -1.72 19.73 17.91
N SER A 274 -1.60 20.19 19.17
CA SER A 274 -0.30 20.49 19.80
C SER A 274 0.54 19.22 20.00
N TRP A 275 -0.14 18.11 20.27
CA TRP A 275 0.39 16.75 20.28
C TRP A 275 0.26 16.10 18.89
N ARG A 276 1.17 15.18 18.54
CA ARG A 276 1.16 14.44 17.27
C ARG A 276 1.58 13.00 17.50
N MET A 277 0.74 12.03 17.12
CA MET A 277 1.01 10.60 17.24
C MET A 277 1.50 10.00 15.91
N SER A 278 2.23 8.88 15.98
CA SER A 278 2.59 8.07 14.80
C SER A 278 1.46 7.09 14.50
N THR A 279 0.34 7.59 13.97
CA THR A 279 -0.87 6.81 13.63
C THR A 279 -0.58 5.79 12.52
N ILE A 280 -0.13 4.59 12.91
CA ILE A 280 0.13 3.47 11.99
C ILE A 280 -1.19 2.79 11.56
N TRP A 281 -1.16 2.09 10.43
CA TRP A 281 -2.32 1.32 9.98
C TRP A 281 -2.71 0.29 11.05
N GLY A 282 -3.98 0.28 11.46
CA GLY A 282 -4.49 -0.60 12.51
C GLY A 282 -4.05 -0.28 13.94
N GLY A 283 -3.26 0.78 14.15
CA GLY A 283 -2.70 1.15 15.45
C GLY A 283 -3.74 1.45 16.53
N ALA A 284 -3.38 1.14 17.78
CA ALA A 284 -4.09 1.57 18.97
C ALA A 284 -4.15 3.12 19.08
N SER A 285 -3.07 3.79 18.65
CA SER A 285 -2.89 5.24 18.67
C SER A 285 -3.93 6.02 17.87
N LEU A 286 -4.64 5.40 16.92
CA LEU A 286 -5.75 6.06 16.20
C LEU A 286 -6.96 6.32 17.12
N LEU A 287 -7.31 5.39 18.02
CA LEU A 287 -8.36 5.65 19.01
C LEU A 287 -7.89 6.68 20.04
N SER A 288 -6.63 6.59 20.49
CA SER A 288 -6.05 7.61 21.40
C SER A 288 -6.08 9.00 20.78
N THR A 289 -5.81 9.12 19.48
CA THR A 289 -5.94 10.36 18.70
C THR A 289 -7.37 10.88 18.72
N TYR A 290 -8.37 10.05 18.42
CA TYR A 290 -9.77 10.48 18.48
C TYR A 290 -10.19 10.89 19.90
N LEU A 291 -9.93 10.07 20.92
CA LEU A 291 -10.32 10.36 22.31
C LEU A 291 -9.66 11.62 22.88
N GLN A 292 -8.39 11.90 22.54
CA GLN A 292 -7.77 13.16 22.95
C GLN A 292 -8.35 14.35 22.17
N SER A 293 -8.55 14.23 20.85
CA SER A 293 -9.17 15.30 20.06
C SER A 293 -10.60 15.63 20.51
N MET A 294 -11.35 14.63 20.98
CA MET A 294 -12.68 14.79 21.57
C MET A 294 -12.62 15.59 22.87
N ARG A 295 -11.65 15.31 23.75
CA ARG A 295 -11.41 16.10 24.97
C ARG A 295 -11.04 17.54 24.65
N ASP A 296 -10.01 17.74 23.81
CA ASP A 296 -9.53 19.06 23.40
C ASP A 296 -10.69 19.93 22.89
N LEU A 297 -11.56 19.36 22.04
CA LEU A 297 -12.72 20.05 21.46
C LEU A 297 -13.86 20.33 22.45
N LEU A 298 -13.98 19.58 23.54
CA LEU A 298 -14.95 19.89 24.61
C LEU A 298 -14.44 20.99 25.55
N GLU A 299 -13.12 21.09 25.71
CA GLU A 299 -12.43 22.08 26.55
C GLU A 299 -12.22 23.43 25.83
N MET A 300 -12.30 23.47 24.49
CA MET A 300 -12.38 24.72 23.71
C MET A 300 -13.75 25.40 23.87
N SER A 301 -13.91 26.18 24.93
CA SER A 301 -15.15 26.90 25.26
C SER A 301 -15.60 27.93 24.22
N ASP A 302 -14.70 28.41 23.36
CA ASP A 302 -15.00 29.30 22.24
C ASP A 302 -15.60 28.57 21.01
N TRP A 303 -15.54 27.23 20.97
CA TRP A 303 -16.00 26.40 19.86
C TRP A 303 -17.30 25.66 20.20
N THR A 304 -18.44 26.33 19.98
CA THR A 304 -19.78 25.75 20.17
C THR A 304 -20.17 24.83 19.00
N TRP A 305 -19.84 23.54 19.05
CA TRP A 305 -20.15 22.55 18.01
C TRP A 305 -21.18 21.49 18.45
N ASP A 306 -22.00 21.03 17.50
CA ASP A 306 -23.03 19.98 17.65
C ASP A 306 -22.53 18.58 17.29
N PHE A 307 -21.70 18.48 16.25
CA PHE A 307 -21.25 17.20 15.67
C PHE A 307 -19.73 17.11 15.51
N PHE A 308 -19.20 15.93 15.82
CA PHE A 308 -17.85 15.47 15.50
C PHE A 308 -17.88 14.68 14.19
N ILE A 309 -17.07 15.04 13.19
CA ILE A 309 -16.91 14.30 11.93
C ILE A 309 -15.42 14.05 11.66
N ASN A 310 -15.01 12.79 11.50
CA ASN A 310 -13.64 12.46 11.09
C ASN A 310 -13.48 12.34 9.57
N LEU A 311 -12.38 12.87 9.02
CA LEU A 311 -12.00 12.75 7.60
C LEU A 311 -10.49 12.50 7.46
N SER A 312 -10.09 11.79 6.40
CA SER A 312 -8.69 11.71 5.98
C SER A 312 -8.41 12.64 4.79
N ALA A 313 -7.13 12.88 4.47
CA ALA A 313 -6.74 13.61 3.26
C ALA A 313 -7.16 12.93 1.93
N ALA A 314 -7.71 11.70 2.00
CA ALA A 314 -8.22 10.92 0.88
C ALA A 314 -9.76 10.74 0.91
N ASP A 315 -10.48 11.45 1.78
CA ASP A 315 -11.94 11.60 1.70
C ASP A 315 -12.29 12.82 0.79
N TYR A 316 -13.52 12.89 0.28
CA TYR A 316 -14.07 14.09 -0.39
C TYR A 316 -15.59 14.17 -0.16
N PRO A 317 -16.21 15.37 -0.07
CA PRO A 317 -17.66 15.50 -0.06
C PRO A 317 -18.30 15.00 -1.36
N VAL A 318 -19.52 14.46 -1.28
CA VAL A 318 -20.38 14.07 -2.43
C VAL A 318 -21.75 14.77 -2.44
N ARG A 319 -21.95 15.72 -1.53
CA ARG A 319 -23.10 16.62 -1.38
C ARG A 319 -22.59 17.98 -0.91
N THR A 320 -23.40 19.03 -0.99
CA THR A 320 -22.98 20.38 -0.56
C THR A 320 -22.92 20.48 0.97
N ASN A 321 -22.25 21.53 1.47
CA ASN A 321 -22.27 21.90 2.89
C ASN A 321 -23.71 22.06 3.41
N ASP A 322 -24.57 22.68 2.62
CA ASP A 322 -25.87 23.17 3.08
C ASP A 322 -26.86 22.01 3.21
N GLN A 323 -26.79 21.05 2.28
CA GLN A 323 -27.47 19.75 2.37
C GLN A 323 -27.00 18.96 3.61
N LEU A 324 -25.70 18.98 3.96
CA LEU A 324 -25.17 18.33 5.15
C LEU A 324 -25.69 18.99 6.44
N VAL A 325 -25.71 20.33 6.49
CA VAL A 325 -26.21 21.10 7.65
C VAL A 325 -27.72 20.90 7.83
N ALA A 326 -28.52 20.98 6.76
CA ALA A 326 -29.97 20.73 6.81
C ALA A 326 -30.29 19.33 7.35
N PHE A 327 -29.63 18.30 6.82
CA PHE A 327 -29.77 16.92 7.26
C PHE A 327 -29.39 16.73 8.75
N LEU A 328 -28.22 17.24 9.17
CA LEU A 328 -27.75 17.08 10.54
C LEU A 328 -28.54 17.92 11.55
N SER A 329 -29.08 19.09 11.16
CA SER A 329 -30.02 19.84 12.01
C SER A 329 -31.32 19.07 12.25
N ARG A 330 -31.87 18.38 11.23
CA ARG A 330 -33.06 17.53 11.40
C ARG A 330 -32.79 16.34 12.33
N TYR A 331 -31.59 15.75 12.28
CA TYR A 331 -31.23 14.54 13.04
C TYR A 331 -30.22 14.78 14.17
N ARG A 332 -30.20 15.98 14.79
CA ARG A 332 -29.13 16.42 15.70
C ARG A 332 -28.89 15.61 16.98
N ASN A 333 -29.85 14.76 17.39
CA ASN A 333 -29.71 13.86 18.54
C ASN A 333 -29.24 12.44 18.15
N MET A 334 -29.00 12.16 16.87
CA MET A 334 -28.60 10.83 16.37
C MET A 334 -27.08 10.65 16.29
N ASN A 335 -26.61 9.40 16.27
CA ASN A 335 -25.22 9.02 16.07
C ASN A 335 -25.10 8.10 14.85
N PHE A 336 -24.25 8.47 13.90
CA PHE A 336 -24.14 7.85 12.58
C PHE A 336 -22.90 6.97 12.49
N LEU A 337 -23.09 5.69 12.80
CA LEU A 337 -22.07 4.63 12.70
C LEU A 337 -22.47 3.65 11.59
N LYS A 338 -21.56 2.76 11.20
CA LYS A 338 -21.91 1.65 10.29
C LYS A 338 -21.37 0.34 10.82
N SER A 339 -22.27 -0.57 11.14
CA SER A 339 -21.97 -1.94 11.55
C SER A 339 -21.64 -2.83 10.34
N HIS A 340 -20.96 -3.95 10.58
CA HIS A 340 -20.50 -4.88 9.55
C HIS A 340 -21.63 -5.68 8.89
N GLY A 341 -22.83 -5.75 9.50
CA GLY A 341 -24.06 -6.30 8.91
C GLY A 341 -24.00 -7.77 8.49
N ARG A 342 -23.24 -8.60 9.22
CA ARG A 342 -22.98 -10.04 8.91
C ARG A 342 -22.94 -10.86 10.21
N ASP A 343 -22.46 -12.10 10.17
CA ASP A 343 -22.16 -12.89 11.38
C ASP A 343 -21.10 -12.20 12.27
N ASN A 344 -21.48 -11.89 13.51
CA ASN A 344 -20.64 -11.19 14.48
C ASN A 344 -19.48 -12.08 15.00
N ALA A 345 -19.70 -13.39 15.16
CA ALA A 345 -18.64 -14.29 15.60
C ALA A 345 -17.49 -14.34 14.59
N ARG A 346 -17.81 -14.29 13.28
CA ARG A 346 -16.83 -14.12 12.19
C ARG A 346 -16.21 -12.73 12.15
N PHE A 347 -16.94 -11.66 12.48
CA PHE A 347 -16.37 -10.31 12.59
C PHE A 347 -15.29 -10.26 13.68
N ILE A 348 -15.63 -10.64 14.92
CA ILE A 348 -14.71 -10.72 16.07
C ILE A 348 -13.40 -11.44 15.70
N ARG A 349 -13.49 -12.62 15.07
CA ARG A 349 -12.32 -13.41 14.64
C ARG A 349 -11.54 -12.80 13.46
N LYS A 350 -12.18 -12.10 12.51
CA LYS A 350 -11.47 -11.48 11.37
C LYS A 350 -10.81 -10.14 11.74
N GLN A 351 -11.35 -9.43 12.71
CA GLN A 351 -10.72 -8.23 13.30
C GLN A 351 -9.61 -8.57 14.30
N GLY A 352 -9.56 -9.81 14.81
CA GLY A 352 -8.62 -10.19 15.89
C GLY A 352 -9.00 -9.58 17.24
N LEU A 353 -10.29 -9.29 17.49
CA LEU A 353 -10.76 -8.75 18.78
C LEU A 353 -10.53 -9.75 19.92
N ASP A 354 -10.47 -11.05 19.61
CA ASP A 354 -10.10 -12.15 20.51
C ASP A 354 -8.58 -12.28 20.76
N ARG A 355 -7.75 -11.38 20.20
CA ARG A 355 -6.29 -11.32 20.40
C ARG A 355 -5.88 -10.06 21.15
N LEU A 356 -4.81 -10.19 21.93
CA LEU A 356 -4.16 -9.08 22.62
C LEU A 356 -3.07 -8.49 21.70
N PHE A 357 -3.11 -7.17 21.49
CA PHE A 357 -2.11 -6.43 20.73
C PHE A 357 -1.42 -5.35 21.57
N LEU A 358 -0.22 -4.93 21.17
CA LEU A 358 0.52 -3.80 21.74
C LEU A 358 1.13 -2.97 20.61
N GLU A 359 1.03 -1.64 20.70
CA GLU A 359 1.73 -0.70 19.82
C GLU A 359 3.04 -0.24 20.46
N CYS A 360 4.19 -0.69 19.94
CA CYS A 360 5.50 -0.13 20.28
C CYS A 360 6.47 -0.25 19.07
N ASP A 361 7.53 0.55 19.04
CA ASP A 361 8.44 0.69 17.88
C ASP A 361 7.72 1.01 16.53
N THR A 362 6.55 1.67 16.58
CA THR A 362 5.65 1.90 15.41
C THR A 362 5.18 0.62 14.70
N HIS A 363 4.97 -0.46 15.47
CA HIS A 363 4.44 -1.74 15.00
C HIS A 363 3.35 -2.27 15.95
N MET A 364 2.33 -2.98 15.43
CA MET A 364 1.31 -3.68 16.24
C MET A 364 1.70 -5.14 16.46
N TRP A 365 2.27 -5.43 17.62
CA TRP A 365 2.70 -6.76 18.04
C TRP A 365 1.50 -7.60 18.52
N ARG A 366 1.33 -8.82 18.02
CA ARG A 366 0.36 -9.78 18.57
C ARG A 366 1.02 -10.52 19.73
N LEU A 367 0.38 -10.52 20.91
CA LEU A 367 0.98 -11.05 22.15
C LEU A 367 0.32 -12.35 22.65
N GLY A 368 -0.85 -12.71 22.11
CA GLY A 368 -1.58 -13.93 22.47
C GLY A 368 -3.09 -13.71 22.46
N ASP A 369 -3.82 -14.59 23.13
CA ASP A 369 -5.28 -14.65 23.09
C ASP A 369 -5.92 -13.99 24.32
N ARG A 370 -7.15 -13.48 24.17
CA ARG A 370 -7.96 -12.92 25.26
C ARG A 370 -9.43 -13.26 25.08
N LYS A 371 -10.17 -13.30 26.19
CA LYS A 371 -11.64 -13.41 26.17
C LYS A 371 -12.26 -12.09 25.70
N ILE A 372 -13.42 -12.19 25.05
CA ILE A 372 -14.35 -11.07 24.92
C ILE A 372 -15.08 -10.91 26.27
N PRO A 373 -15.28 -9.69 26.80
CA PRO A 373 -15.90 -9.52 28.11
C PRO A 373 -17.39 -9.91 28.11
N GLU A 374 -17.83 -10.58 29.17
CA GLU A 374 -19.24 -10.93 29.37
C GLU A 374 -20.09 -9.70 29.74
N GLY A 375 -21.40 -9.77 29.48
CA GLY A 375 -22.39 -8.76 29.90
C GLY A 375 -22.68 -7.65 28.89
N ILE A 376 -21.93 -7.57 27.79
CA ILE A 376 -22.09 -6.56 26.72
C ILE A 376 -22.21 -7.18 25.33
N THR A 377 -22.86 -6.46 24.42
CA THR A 377 -22.85 -6.75 22.98
C THR A 377 -21.65 -6.07 22.31
N VAL A 378 -20.72 -6.84 21.74
CA VAL A 378 -19.64 -6.27 20.91
C VAL A 378 -20.13 -6.12 19.47
N ASP A 379 -19.87 -4.98 18.85
CA ASP A 379 -20.14 -4.71 17.43
C ASP A 379 -19.01 -3.87 16.82
N GLY A 380 -18.97 -3.80 15.49
CA GLY A 380 -18.14 -2.84 14.77
C GLY A 380 -18.41 -2.83 13.27
N GLY A 381 -17.63 -2.05 12.53
CA GLY A 381 -17.69 -1.96 11.08
C GLY A 381 -16.73 -0.89 10.56
N SER A 382 -17.24 0.31 10.27
CA SER A 382 -16.38 1.41 9.78
C SER A 382 -15.91 2.33 10.90
N ASP A 383 -14.62 2.67 10.87
CA ASP A 383 -13.94 3.72 11.64
C ASP A 383 -14.29 5.16 11.21
N TRP A 384 -15.14 5.34 10.20
CA TRP A 384 -15.61 6.64 9.71
C TRP A 384 -17.06 6.86 10.16
N PHE A 385 -17.33 7.97 10.84
CA PHE A 385 -18.59 8.19 11.55
C PHE A 385 -18.95 9.67 11.67
N LEU A 386 -20.13 9.96 12.21
CA LEU A 386 -20.51 11.28 12.73
C LEU A 386 -21.16 11.09 14.09
N LEU A 387 -20.66 11.75 15.13
CA LEU A 387 -21.17 11.61 16.51
C LEU A 387 -21.64 12.96 17.03
N ASN A 388 -22.77 13.00 17.75
CA ASN A 388 -23.25 14.23 18.37
C ASN A 388 -22.52 14.54 19.68
N ARG A 389 -22.50 15.82 20.07
CA ARG A 389 -21.75 16.31 21.24
C ARG A 389 -22.08 15.55 22.53
N LYS A 390 -23.35 15.24 22.80
CA LYS A 390 -23.78 14.54 24.03
C LYS A 390 -23.12 13.16 24.19
N PHE A 391 -23.04 12.40 23.11
CA PHE A 391 -22.37 11.10 23.14
C PHE A 391 -20.83 11.25 23.25
N VAL A 392 -20.24 12.28 22.64
CA VAL A 392 -18.81 12.58 22.78
C VAL A 392 -18.47 13.04 24.21
N GLU A 393 -19.33 13.80 24.87
CA GLU A 393 -19.23 14.20 26.28
C GLU A 393 -19.28 12.97 27.19
N TYR A 394 -20.24 12.06 26.97
CA TYR A 394 -20.34 10.79 27.68
C TYR A 394 -19.08 9.91 27.50
N VAL A 395 -18.61 9.72 26.26
CA VAL A 395 -17.39 8.95 25.95
C VAL A 395 -16.15 9.59 26.59
N THR A 396 -16.07 10.92 26.65
CA THR A 396 -14.93 11.64 27.23
C THR A 396 -14.92 11.55 28.75
N TYR A 397 -16.01 11.97 29.41
CA TYR A 397 -16.06 12.26 30.85
C TYR A 397 -16.76 11.20 31.72
N SER A 398 -17.48 10.22 31.16
CA SER A 398 -18.05 9.16 31.98
C SER A 398 -16.95 8.27 32.59
N ASN A 399 -17.12 8.00 33.88
CA ASN A 399 -16.32 7.07 34.69
C ASN A 399 -17.11 5.80 35.02
N ASP A 400 -18.22 5.52 34.32
CA ASP A 400 -18.97 4.28 34.48
C ASP A 400 -18.16 3.02 34.09
N ASP A 401 -18.71 1.85 34.45
CA ASP A 401 -18.09 0.55 34.24
C ASP A 401 -17.81 0.25 32.76
N LEU A 402 -18.72 0.66 31.87
CA LEU A 402 -18.63 0.42 30.42
C LEU A 402 -17.51 1.26 29.80
N VAL A 403 -17.55 2.58 29.96
CA VAL A 403 -16.58 3.50 29.36
C VAL A 403 -15.18 3.25 29.93
N SER A 404 -15.06 3.01 31.24
CA SER A 404 -13.77 2.74 31.90
C SER A 404 -13.15 1.42 31.41
N LYS A 405 -13.92 0.33 31.34
CA LYS A 405 -13.42 -0.97 30.88
C LYS A 405 -13.19 -1.00 29.37
N MET A 406 -14.01 -0.32 28.56
CA MET A 406 -13.81 -0.24 27.11
C MET A 406 -12.57 0.56 26.74
N LYS A 407 -12.34 1.74 27.33
CA LYS A 407 -11.07 2.50 27.12
C LYS A 407 -9.86 1.58 27.35
N ARG A 408 -9.86 0.82 28.44
CA ARG A 408 -8.80 -0.13 28.83
C ARG A 408 -8.67 -1.37 27.92
N PHE A 409 -9.77 -1.95 27.46
CA PHE A 409 -9.76 -3.08 26.52
C PHE A 409 -9.22 -2.64 25.15
N TYR A 410 -9.66 -1.48 24.68
CA TYR A 410 -9.32 -0.96 23.36
C TYR A 410 -7.90 -0.35 23.26
N SER A 411 -7.25 0.01 24.39
CA SER A 411 -5.81 0.31 24.44
C SER A 411 -4.90 -0.83 23.93
N TYR A 412 -5.38 -2.08 23.93
CA TYR A 412 -4.60 -3.27 23.55
C TYR A 412 -5.26 -4.04 22.38
N THR A 413 -5.81 -3.29 21.42
CA THR A 413 -6.67 -3.82 20.34
C THR A 413 -6.21 -3.33 18.97
N LEU A 414 -6.21 -4.21 17.97
CA LEU A 414 -6.02 -3.88 16.56
C LEU A 414 -7.28 -3.21 15.99
N LEU A 415 -7.12 -2.19 15.14
CA LEU A 415 -8.23 -1.45 14.49
C LEU A 415 -9.30 -0.95 15.49
N PRO A 416 -8.92 -0.35 16.65
CA PRO A 416 -9.86 -0.12 17.75
C PRO A 416 -11.02 0.83 17.38
N ALA A 417 -10.78 1.79 16.49
CA ALA A 417 -11.80 2.73 16.02
C ALA A 417 -12.89 2.07 15.15
N GLU A 418 -12.65 0.87 14.60
CA GLU A 418 -13.67 0.12 13.84
C GLU A 418 -14.70 -0.56 14.75
N SER A 419 -14.55 -0.57 16.08
CA SER A 419 -15.52 -1.22 16.99
C SER A 419 -15.70 -0.58 18.38
N PHE A 420 -14.80 0.28 18.85
CA PHE A 420 -14.94 0.97 20.15
C PHE A 420 -16.24 1.78 20.25
N PHE A 421 -16.50 2.65 19.26
CA PHE A 421 -17.64 3.56 19.30
C PHE A 421 -18.98 2.82 19.17
N HIS A 422 -19.06 1.78 18.34
CA HIS A 422 -20.22 0.90 18.23
C HIS A 422 -20.47 0.15 19.56
N THR A 423 -19.44 -0.50 20.11
CA THR A 423 -19.56 -1.28 21.35
C THR A 423 -19.91 -0.39 22.56
N VAL A 424 -19.38 0.82 22.64
CA VAL A 424 -19.78 1.77 23.70
C VAL A 424 -21.21 2.26 23.45
N LEU A 425 -21.57 2.70 22.25
CA LEU A 425 -22.90 3.25 21.97
C LEU A 425 -24.01 2.22 22.23
N GLU A 426 -23.91 1.01 21.66
CA GLU A 426 -24.92 -0.05 21.77
C GLU A 426 -25.15 -0.56 23.20
N ASN A 427 -24.22 -0.32 24.13
CA ASN A 427 -24.36 -0.70 25.54
C ASN A 427 -24.53 0.48 26.49
N SER A 428 -24.45 1.72 26.00
CA SER A 428 -24.62 2.95 26.79
C SER A 428 -26.09 3.34 26.98
N PRO A 429 -26.40 4.33 27.84
CA PRO A 429 -27.73 4.95 27.89
C PRO A 429 -28.19 5.62 26.58
N TYR A 430 -27.28 5.84 25.61
CA TYR A 430 -27.54 6.48 24.32
C TYR A 430 -27.80 5.47 23.18
N CYS A 431 -27.97 4.18 23.48
CA CYS A 431 -28.09 3.13 22.46
C CYS A 431 -29.29 3.32 21.51
N ASP A 432 -30.33 4.03 21.96
CA ASP A 432 -31.51 4.43 21.19
C ASP A 432 -31.22 5.54 20.16
N THR A 433 -30.04 6.16 20.16
CA THR A 433 -29.64 7.21 19.19
C THR A 433 -28.90 6.68 17.96
N MET A 434 -28.58 5.38 17.90
CA MET A 434 -27.76 4.81 16.83
C MET A 434 -28.52 4.68 15.50
N VAL A 435 -27.95 5.21 14.43
CA VAL A 435 -28.37 4.99 13.04
C VAL A 435 -27.27 4.17 12.33
N ASP A 436 -27.63 3.00 11.78
CA ASP A 436 -26.70 2.10 11.06
C ASP A 436 -26.42 2.56 9.61
N ASN A 437 -26.05 3.84 9.48
CA ASN A 437 -25.52 4.44 8.26
C ASN A 437 -24.56 5.59 8.65
N ASN A 438 -23.25 5.40 8.42
CA ASN A 438 -22.23 6.42 8.67
C ASN A 438 -22.15 7.54 7.62
N LEU A 439 -23.11 7.59 6.69
CA LEU A 439 -23.21 8.56 5.61
C LEU A 439 -22.01 8.57 4.63
N ARG A 440 -21.18 7.51 4.60
CA ARG A 440 -20.02 7.37 3.71
C ARG A 440 -20.28 6.45 2.51
N ILE A 441 -19.59 6.70 1.39
CA ILE A 441 -19.37 5.72 0.32
C ILE A 441 -17.90 5.27 0.34
N THR A 442 -17.65 4.05 0.83
CA THR A 442 -16.29 3.48 0.91
C THR A 442 -16.04 2.49 -0.23
N ASN A 443 -15.03 2.74 -1.06
CA ASN A 443 -14.79 1.99 -2.31
C ASN A 443 -14.10 0.62 -2.10
N TRP A 444 -14.82 -0.33 -1.49
CA TRP A 444 -14.30 -1.68 -1.23
C TRP A 444 -14.34 -2.59 -2.47
N ASN A 445 -13.19 -2.84 -3.10
CA ASN A 445 -13.00 -3.97 -4.02
C ASN A 445 -12.02 -5.00 -3.42
N ARG A 446 -12.56 -6.05 -2.78
CA ARG A 446 -11.75 -7.04 -2.05
C ARG A 446 -10.74 -7.79 -2.92
N LYS A 447 -10.99 -7.95 -4.24
CA LYS A 447 -10.05 -8.62 -5.17
C LYS A 447 -8.72 -7.88 -5.33
N LEU A 448 -8.72 -6.56 -5.09
CA LEU A 448 -7.53 -5.70 -5.17
C LEU A 448 -7.08 -5.20 -3.79
N GLY A 449 -7.99 -4.72 -2.95
CA GLY A 449 -7.67 -4.09 -1.66
C GLY A 449 -7.23 -5.02 -0.53
N CYS A 450 -7.45 -6.33 -0.64
CA CYS A 450 -7.06 -7.34 0.35
C CYS A 450 -5.83 -8.15 -0.13
N LYS A 451 -4.62 -7.60 0.03
CA LYS A 451 -3.35 -8.29 -0.31
C LYS A 451 -2.47 -8.56 0.92
N CYS A 452 -2.97 -8.28 2.13
CA CYS A 452 -2.21 -8.38 3.37
C CYS A 452 -0.91 -7.51 3.32
N GLN A 453 -0.99 -6.37 2.64
CA GLN A 453 0.13 -5.45 2.38
C GLN A 453 0.77 -4.86 3.65
N TYR A 454 0.08 -4.91 4.80
CA TYR A 454 0.51 -4.30 6.06
C TYR A 454 1.30 -5.22 7.00
N LYS A 455 1.70 -6.44 6.60
CA LYS A 455 2.46 -7.40 7.44
C LYS A 455 3.74 -6.83 8.09
N HIS A 456 4.32 -5.78 7.52
CA HIS A 456 5.53 -5.13 8.05
C HIS A 456 5.22 -4.07 9.13
N ILE A 457 3.95 -3.70 9.30
CA ILE A 457 3.44 -2.72 10.28
C ILE A 457 2.64 -3.40 11.39
N VAL A 458 1.96 -4.51 11.09
CA VAL A 458 1.09 -5.23 12.05
C VAL A 458 1.21 -6.75 11.91
N ASP A 459 1.08 -7.47 13.02
CA ASP A 459 1.03 -8.94 13.09
C ASP A 459 -0.34 -9.53 12.63
N TRP A 460 -0.93 -8.97 11.56
CA TRP A 460 -2.25 -9.34 11.03
C TRP A 460 -2.41 -9.08 9.53
N CYS A 461 -3.48 -9.59 8.92
CA CYS A 461 -3.83 -9.31 7.52
C CYS A 461 -4.96 -8.29 7.39
N GLY A 462 -4.61 -7.10 6.89
CA GLY A 462 -5.55 -6.03 6.57
C GLY A 462 -6.06 -6.04 5.12
N CYS A 463 -7.11 -5.25 4.90
CA CYS A 463 -7.55 -4.76 3.60
C CYS A 463 -7.60 -3.22 3.61
N SER A 464 -7.67 -2.58 2.44
CA SER A 464 -8.03 -1.16 2.34
C SER A 464 -8.87 -0.84 1.11
N PRO A 465 -9.66 0.26 1.13
CA PRO A 465 -10.45 0.69 -0.04
C PRO A 465 -9.57 1.06 -1.23
N ASN A 466 -10.09 0.82 -2.43
CA ASN A 466 -9.53 1.32 -3.67
C ASN A 466 -9.78 2.82 -3.82
N ASP A 467 -9.01 3.46 -4.70
CA ASP A 467 -9.21 4.86 -5.06
C ASP A 467 -10.21 4.94 -6.23
N PHE A 468 -11.13 5.91 -6.20
CA PHE A 468 -12.16 6.07 -7.25
C PHE A 468 -11.56 6.45 -8.61
N LYS A 469 -12.29 6.13 -9.70
CA LYS A 469 -11.94 6.46 -11.10
C LYS A 469 -13.13 7.15 -11.80
N PRO A 470 -12.99 7.74 -13.00
CA PRO A 470 -14.08 8.42 -13.72
C PRO A 470 -15.34 7.58 -13.91
N SER A 471 -15.18 6.26 -14.10
CA SER A 471 -16.28 5.29 -14.20
C SER A 471 -17.16 5.20 -12.95
N ASP A 472 -16.66 5.61 -11.78
CA ASP A 472 -17.38 5.53 -10.51
C ASP A 472 -18.33 6.70 -10.27
N PHE A 473 -18.28 7.79 -11.05
CA PHE A 473 -18.99 9.04 -10.77
C PHE A 473 -20.50 8.85 -10.48
N HIS A 474 -21.16 8.00 -11.25
CA HIS A 474 -22.59 7.65 -11.08
C HIS A 474 -22.95 7.14 -9.67
N ARG A 475 -21.98 6.58 -8.93
CA ARG A 475 -22.16 6.05 -7.58
C ARG A 475 -22.34 7.15 -6.53
N PHE A 476 -21.89 8.37 -6.82
CA PHE A 476 -22.08 9.54 -5.93
C PHE A 476 -23.50 10.12 -6.04
N GLN A 477 -24.16 9.90 -7.18
CA GLN A 477 -25.53 10.34 -7.46
C GLN A 477 -26.59 9.34 -6.94
N GLN A 478 -26.20 8.34 -6.14
CA GLN A 478 -27.12 7.34 -5.61
C GLN A 478 -28.07 7.95 -4.56
N THR A 479 -29.33 7.53 -4.61
CA THR A 479 -30.42 8.00 -3.73
C THR A 479 -30.97 6.91 -2.81
N ALA A 480 -30.32 5.73 -2.73
CA ALA A 480 -30.81 4.60 -1.96
C ALA A 480 -30.60 4.74 -0.43
N ARG A 481 -29.74 5.68 0.00
CA ARG A 481 -29.55 6.12 1.39
C ARG A 481 -28.83 7.47 1.43
N PRO A 482 -28.97 8.28 2.50
CA PRO A 482 -28.17 9.49 2.68
C PRO A 482 -26.66 9.18 2.71
N THR A 483 -25.89 9.91 1.91
CA THR A 483 -24.42 9.91 1.92
C THR A 483 -23.87 11.29 1.57
N PHE A 484 -22.93 11.79 2.38
CA PHE A 484 -22.36 13.14 2.23
C PHE A 484 -20.86 13.14 1.95
N PHE A 485 -20.15 12.04 2.21
CA PHE A 485 -18.71 11.90 1.91
C PHE A 485 -18.40 10.55 1.25
N ALA A 486 -17.29 10.48 0.51
CA ALA A 486 -16.79 9.25 -0.09
C ALA A 486 -15.28 9.10 0.08
N ARG A 487 -14.78 7.85 0.06
CA ARG A 487 -13.34 7.53 0.08
C ARG A 487 -13.00 6.22 -0.67
N LYS A 488 -11.84 6.09 -1.30
CA LYS A 488 -10.70 7.01 -1.28
C LYS A 488 -10.50 7.77 -2.60
N PHE A 489 -9.79 8.91 -2.50
CA PHE A 489 -9.29 9.70 -3.61
C PHE A 489 -7.79 9.95 -3.43
N GLU A 490 -6.99 9.76 -4.48
CA GLU A 490 -5.55 10.05 -4.50
C GLU A 490 -5.22 10.73 -5.83
N ALA A 491 -4.83 12.01 -5.81
CA ALA A 491 -4.64 12.81 -7.03
C ALA A 491 -3.46 12.35 -7.91
N ALA A 492 -2.45 11.71 -7.32
CA ALA A 492 -1.35 11.03 -8.05
C ALA A 492 -1.79 9.70 -8.71
N VAL A 493 -3.02 9.24 -8.48
CA VAL A 493 -3.58 7.97 -8.96
C VAL A 493 -4.77 8.18 -9.91
N ASN A 494 -5.65 9.16 -9.62
CA ASN A 494 -6.59 9.76 -10.55
C ASN A 494 -7.09 11.10 -10.00
N GLN A 495 -6.76 12.22 -10.65
CA GLN A 495 -7.32 13.54 -10.31
C GLN A 495 -8.60 13.84 -11.10
N GLU A 496 -8.83 13.18 -12.25
CA GLU A 496 -10.01 13.46 -13.09
C GLU A 496 -11.33 13.34 -12.33
N ILE A 497 -11.55 12.24 -11.59
CA ILE A 497 -12.76 12.04 -10.78
C ILE A 497 -12.93 13.10 -9.68
N ILE A 498 -11.83 13.62 -9.13
CA ILE A 498 -11.83 14.69 -8.12
C ILE A 498 -12.25 16.03 -8.78
N GLY A 499 -11.80 16.27 -10.01
CA GLY A 499 -12.25 17.40 -10.83
C GLY A 499 -13.74 17.32 -11.13
N GLN A 500 -14.20 16.20 -11.69
CA GLN A 500 -15.61 15.95 -12.00
C GLN A 500 -16.52 16.19 -10.78
N LEU A 501 -16.14 15.66 -9.62
CA LEU A 501 -16.90 15.79 -8.37
C LEU A 501 -16.91 17.24 -7.82
N ASP A 502 -15.78 17.94 -7.86
CA ASP A 502 -15.70 19.33 -7.39
C ASP A 502 -16.51 20.30 -8.27
N TYR A 503 -16.52 20.09 -9.59
CA TYR A 503 -17.26 20.95 -10.52
C TYR A 503 -18.76 20.62 -10.53
N TYR A 504 -19.14 19.37 -10.23
CA TYR A 504 -20.53 18.97 -10.02
C TYR A 504 -21.14 19.62 -8.78
N LEU A 505 -20.39 19.69 -7.67
CA LEU A 505 -20.89 20.26 -6.41
C LEU A 505 -20.86 21.79 -6.36
N TYR A 506 -19.88 22.43 -7.01
CA TYR A 506 -19.58 23.86 -6.83
C TYR A 506 -19.34 24.63 -8.13
N GLY A 507 -19.86 24.11 -9.25
CA GLY A 507 -19.74 24.71 -10.58
C GLY A 507 -18.32 24.68 -11.17
N ASN A 508 -18.19 25.03 -12.44
CA ASN A 508 -16.89 25.16 -13.10
C ASN A 508 -16.10 26.38 -12.57
N TYR A 509 -14.78 26.28 -12.57
CA TYR A 509 -13.90 27.44 -12.44
C TYR A 509 -14.00 28.34 -13.69
N PRO A 510 -13.70 29.65 -13.58
CA PRO A 510 -13.73 30.57 -14.73
C PRO A 510 -12.87 30.09 -15.91
N SER A 511 -13.34 30.38 -17.13
CA SER A 511 -12.59 30.10 -18.37
C SER A 511 -11.19 30.74 -18.33
N GLY A 512 -10.16 29.98 -18.69
CA GLY A 512 -8.77 30.42 -18.62
C GLY A 512 -8.07 30.17 -17.27
N THR A 513 -8.77 29.68 -16.24
CA THR A 513 -8.13 29.32 -14.95
C THR A 513 -7.01 28.29 -15.15
N PRO A 514 -5.76 28.57 -14.73
CA PRO A 514 -4.62 27.68 -14.92
C PRO A 514 -4.65 26.48 -13.97
N GLY A 515 -3.74 25.51 -14.17
CA GLY A 515 -3.49 24.42 -13.24
C GLY A 515 -4.61 23.37 -13.06
N LEU A 516 -5.81 23.56 -13.60
CA LEU A 516 -6.98 22.70 -13.33
C LEU A 516 -6.79 21.22 -13.66
N ARG A 517 -5.94 20.89 -14.65
CA ARG A 517 -5.58 19.51 -15.05
C ARG A 517 -4.21 19.06 -14.55
N SER A 518 -3.47 19.93 -13.89
CA SER A 518 -2.13 19.67 -13.34
C SER A 518 -2.23 19.17 -11.89
N TYR A 519 -1.25 18.40 -11.42
CA TYR A 519 -1.07 18.10 -10.00
C TYR A 519 0.42 18.11 -9.65
N TRP A 520 0.73 18.62 -8.46
CA TRP A 520 2.09 18.74 -7.94
C TRP A 520 2.13 18.19 -6.51
N GLU A 521 3.01 17.22 -6.26
CA GLU A 521 3.19 16.62 -4.94
C GLU A 521 4.66 16.65 -4.52
N ASN A 522 4.95 17.29 -3.41
CA ASN A 522 6.31 17.46 -2.89
C ASN A 522 6.81 16.15 -2.25
N VAL A 523 7.81 15.51 -2.83
CA VAL A 523 8.42 14.27 -2.28
C VAL A 523 9.68 14.53 -1.47
N TYR A 524 10.32 15.70 -1.62
CA TYR A 524 11.42 16.14 -0.78
C TYR A 524 11.38 17.65 -0.55
N ASP A 525 11.74 18.08 0.67
CA ASP A 525 11.70 19.47 1.13
C ASP A 525 12.88 19.69 2.10
N GLU A 526 13.71 20.69 1.86
CA GLU A 526 14.98 20.94 2.57
C GLU A 526 14.90 20.87 4.11
N PRO A 527 13.86 21.38 4.79
CA PRO A 527 13.74 21.28 6.26
C PRO A 527 13.54 19.86 6.81
N ASP A 528 13.26 18.85 5.98
CA ASP A 528 13.31 17.43 6.37
C ASP A 528 14.76 16.87 6.32
N GLY A 529 15.69 17.58 5.69
CA GLY A 529 17.13 17.27 5.59
C GLY A 529 17.47 16.10 4.65
N ILE A 530 18.69 16.09 4.08
CA ILE A 530 19.14 15.04 3.13
C ILE A 530 19.15 13.62 3.72
N GLN A 531 19.08 13.49 5.05
CA GLN A 531 18.97 12.21 5.75
C GLN A 531 17.58 11.55 5.59
N SER A 532 16.55 12.31 5.20
CA SER A 532 15.19 11.82 4.97
C SER A 532 15.02 11.05 3.64
N ILE A 533 15.89 11.32 2.65
CA ILE A 533 15.92 10.64 1.35
C ILE A 533 17.03 9.57 1.32
N SER A 534 17.04 8.72 0.29
CA SER A 534 18.06 7.69 0.07
C SER A 534 19.29 8.21 -0.70
N ASP A 535 20.42 7.49 -0.66
CA ASP A 535 21.62 7.83 -1.44
C ASP A 535 21.37 7.83 -2.96
N ILE A 536 20.48 6.96 -3.44
CA ILE A 536 20.05 6.93 -4.84
C ILE A 536 19.20 8.15 -5.21
N MET A 537 18.23 8.54 -4.38
CA MET A 537 17.45 9.76 -4.61
C MET A 537 18.33 11.00 -4.61
N LEU A 538 19.26 11.12 -3.64
CA LEU A 538 20.22 12.22 -3.59
C LEU A 538 21.10 12.26 -4.85
N THR A 539 21.65 11.12 -5.27
CA THR A 539 22.44 10.99 -6.53
C THR A 539 21.65 11.47 -7.75
N MET A 540 20.40 11.01 -7.90
CA MET A 540 19.55 11.36 -9.05
C MET A 540 19.13 12.82 -9.06
N PHE A 541 18.71 13.38 -7.91
CA PHE A 541 18.28 14.78 -7.84
C PHE A 541 19.44 15.76 -8.09
N HIS A 542 20.68 15.40 -7.72
CA HIS A 542 21.89 16.15 -8.11
C HIS A 542 22.15 16.09 -9.62
N SER A 543 22.07 14.91 -10.24
CA SER A 543 22.24 14.76 -11.70
C SER A 543 21.15 15.50 -12.49
N PHE A 544 19.90 15.44 -12.02
CA PHE A 544 18.78 16.21 -12.57
C PHE A 544 19.02 17.73 -12.52
N SER A 545 19.53 18.25 -11.40
CA SER A 545 19.89 19.68 -11.29
C SER A 545 20.96 20.06 -12.32
N ARG A 546 22.03 19.27 -12.43
CA ARG A 546 23.11 19.48 -13.42
C ARG A 546 22.62 19.40 -14.87
N LEU A 547 21.69 18.49 -15.18
CA LEU A 547 21.09 18.38 -16.51
C LEU A 547 20.25 19.62 -16.86
N GLY A 548 19.64 20.27 -15.87
CA GLY A 548 19.01 21.58 -16.01
C GLY A 548 20.01 22.72 -16.30
N LEU A 549 21.13 22.78 -15.57
CA LEU A 549 22.17 23.79 -15.81
C LEU A 549 22.79 23.64 -17.22
N LYS A 550 23.05 22.39 -17.65
CA LYS A 550 23.50 22.07 -19.01
C LYS A 550 22.50 22.50 -20.09
N ARG A 551 21.18 22.45 -19.80
CA ARG A 551 20.15 23.01 -20.69
C ARG A 551 20.21 24.54 -20.75
N ALA A 552 20.38 25.23 -19.61
CA ALA A 552 20.47 26.69 -19.58
C ALA A 552 21.65 27.19 -20.43
N GLU A 553 22.84 26.61 -20.24
CA GLU A 553 24.04 26.92 -21.03
C GLU A 553 23.81 26.68 -22.53
N ALA A 554 23.14 25.59 -22.90
CA ALA A 554 22.85 25.24 -24.30
C ALA A 554 21.65 25.98 -24.94
N SER A 555 20.86 26.73 -24.17
CA SER A 555 19.70 27.48 -24.70
C SER A 555 20.07 28.87 -25.22
N LEU A 556 21.10 29.49 -24.65
CA LEU A 556 21.59 30.79 -25.11
C LEU A 556 22.54 30.62 -26.31
N HIS A 557 22.09 31.10 -27.46
CA HIS A 557 22.90 31.16 -28.67
C HIS A 557 23.58 32.55 -28.71
N THR A 558 24.91 32.58 -28.53
CA THR A 558 25.72 33.81 -28.52
C THR A 558 27.16 33.50 -28.90
N ASP A 559 27.80 34.41 -29.64
CA ASP A 559 29.24 34.36 -29.96
C ASP A 559 30.11 34.99 -28.86
N GLY A 560 29.48 35.65 -27.86
CA GLY A 560 30.15 36.30 -26.73
C GLY A 560 30.14 35.46 -25.45
N GLU A 561 30.28 36.13 -24.30
CA GLU A 561 30.16 35.44 -23.00
C GLU A 561 28.73 34.93 -22.78
N ASN A 562 28.60 33.62 -22.55
CA ASN A 562 27.32 32.99 -22.28
C ASN A 562 26.90 33.23 -20.82
N SER A 563 25.96 34.15 -20.60
CA SER A 563 25.43 34.51 -19.27
C SER A 563 24.40 33.50 -18.71
N CYS A 564 24.23 32.35 -19.35
CA CYS A 564 23.44 31.22 -18.87
C CYS A 564 24.33 30.05 -18.38
N ARG A 565 25.61 30.33 -18.09
CA ARG A 565 26.55 29.36 -17.50
C ARG A 565 26.45 29.38 -15.97
N TYR A 566 26.34 28.21 -15.36
CA TYR A 566 26.07 28.05 -13.93
C TYR A 566 26.95 27.00 -13.25
N PHE A 567 27.31 27.26 -12.00
CA PHE A 567 27.92 26.27 -11.10
C PHE A 567 26.92 25.86 -10.00
N PRO A 568 26.64 24.56 -9.80
CA PRO A 568 25.65 24.10 -8.82
C PRO A 568 26.12 24.31 -7.37
N MET A 569 25.22 24.72 -6.49
CA MET A 569 25.53 25.06 -5.09
C MET A 569 24.67 24.26 -4.10
N GLY A 570 25.31 23.71 -3.07
CA GLY A 570 24.63 23.02 -1.97
C GLY A 570 23.96 21.70 -2.38
N HIS A 571 22.68 21.55 -2.04
CA HIS A 571 21.83 20.39 -2.32
C HIS A 571 20.50 20.86 -2.95
N PRO A 572 19.67 19.96 -3.52
CA PRO A 572 18.31 20.29 -3.91
C PRO A 572 17.51 20.88 -2.74
N VAL A 573 16.72 21.91 -3.01
CA VAL A 573 15.89 22.63 -2.02
C VAL A 573 14.52 21.96 -1.86
N SER A 574 13.93 21.53 -2.96
CA SER A 574 12.70 20.74 -2.96
C SER A 574 12.55 19.94 -4.25
N VAL A 575 11.79 18.84 -4.17
CA VAL A 575 11.45 18.00 -5.32
C VAL A 575 9.95 17.74 -5.36
N HIS A 576 9.34 18.01 -6.51
CA HIS A 576 7.94 17.71 -6.77
C HIS A 576 7.80 16.64 -7.85
N LEU A 577 6.86 15.70 -7.66
CA LEU A 577 6.25 14.97 -8.76
C LEU A 577 5.32 15.92 -9.52
N TYR A 578 5.39 15.95 -10.84
CA TYR A 578 4.47 16.71 -11.70
C TYR A 578 3.61 15.76 -12.53
N PHE A 579 2.30 15.99 -12.54
CA PHE A 579 1.32 15.25 -13.35
C PHE A 579 0.49 16.23 -14.18
N LEU A 580 0.11 15.83 -15.39
CA LEU A 580 -0.76 16.60 -16.29
C LEU A 580 -1.77 15.66 -16.96
N ALA A 581 -3.06 15.86 -16.63
CA ALA A 581 -4.17 15.00 -17.04
C ALA A 581 -3.88 13.51 -16.74
N ASP A 582 -3.68 13.22 -15.45
CA ASP A 582 -3.45 11.88 -14.87
C ASP A 582 -2.29 11.07 -15.50
N ARG A 583 -1.34 11.78 -16.12
CA ARG A 583 -0.08 11.22 -16.62
C ARG A 583 1.09 11.89 -15.91
N PHE A 584 2.00 11.09 -15.36
CA PHE A 584 3.26 11.56 -14.81
C PHE A 584 4.09 12.28 -15.88
N GLN A 585 4.57 13.48 -15.57
CA GLN A 585 5.42 14.31 -16.44
C GLN A 585 6.88 14.33 -15.98
N GLY A 586 7.21 13.63 -14.89
CA GLY A 586 8.54 13.63 -14.29
C GLY A 586 8.66 14.48 -13.02
N PHE A 587 9.87 14.96 -12.75
CA PHE A 587 10.21 15.69 -11.54
C PHE A 587 10.45 17.17 -11.81
N LEU A 588 10.09 18.01 -10.85
CA LEU A 588 10.56 19.39 -10.73
C LEU A 588 11.57 19.45 -9.59
N ILE A 589 12.79 19.90 -9.87
CA ILE A 589 13.86 20.04 -8.88
C ILE A 589 14.14 21.52 -8.68
N LYS A 590 13.90 22.05 -7.47
CA LYS A 590 14.35 23.38 -7.07
C LYS A 590 15.77 23.29 -6.51
N HIS A 591 16.68 24.13 -6.97
CA HIS A 591 18.09 24.12 -6.56
C HIS A 591 18.71 25.52 -6.63
N HIS A 592 19.91 25.66 -6.04
CA HIS A 592 20.71 26.88 -6.07
C HIS A 592 21.89 26.71 -7.02
N ALA A 593 22.22 27.75 -7.78
CA ALA A 593 23.39 27.77 -8.65
C ALA A 593 23.96 29.18 -8.80
N THR A 594 25.28 29.30 -8.85
CA THR A 594 25.95 30.58 -9.12
C THR A 594 26.01 30.81 -10.62
N ASN A 595 25.38 31.88 -11.11
CA ASN A 595 25.56 32.37 -12.48
C ASN A 595 26.99 32.90 -12.62
N LEU A 596 27.75 32.35 -13.57
CA LEU A 596 29.19 32.57 -13.67
C LEU A 596 29.57 33.94 -14.26
N ALA A 597 28.79 34.45 -15.22
CA ALA A 597 29.10 35.74 -15.86
C ALA A 597 28.92 36.94 -14.92
N VAL A 598 28.00 36.84 -13.94
CA VAL A 598 27.77 37.90 -12.94
C VAL A 598 28.24 37.54 -11.52
N SER A 599 28.73 36.31 -11.30
CA SER A 599 29.10 35.75 -9.99
C SER A 599 28.01 35.89 -8.89
N LYS A 600 26.74 35.72 -9.26
CA LYS A 600 25.59 35.83 -8.33
C LYS A 600 24.91 34.48 -8.12
N LEU A 601 24.47 34.23 -6.90
CA LEU A 601 23.66 33.06 -6.56
C LEU A 601 22.22 33.26 -7.05
N GLU A 602 21.77 32.40 -7.95
CA GLU A 602 20.39 32.33 -8.44
C GLU A 602 19.70 31.07 -7.88
N THR A 603 18.37 31.11 -7.80
CA THR A 603 17.55 29.96 -7.39
C THR A 603 16.64 29.58 -8.54
N LEU A 604 16.73 28.32 -8.97
CA LEU A 604 16.13 27.81 -10.20
C LEU A 604 15.21 26.63 -9.88
N GLU A 605 14.25 26.35 -10.76
CA GLU A 605 13.55 25.07 -10.81
C GLU A 605 13.73 24.45 -12.20
N THR A 606 14.05 23.16 -12.27
CA THR A 606 14.21 22.40 -13.53
C THR A 606 13.14 21.33 -13.64
N TRP A 607 12.48 21.24 -14.80
CA TRP A 607 11.60 20.12 -15.14
C TRP A 607 12.36 19.03 -15.90
N LEU A 608 12.44 17.82 -15.31
CA LEU A 608 13.03 16.62 -15.90
C LEU A 608 11.93 15.61 -16.21
N MET A 609 11.81 15.19 -17.47
CA MET A 609 10.85 14.16 -17.92
C MET A 609 11.59 12.88 -18.37
N PRO A 610 11.07 11.67 -18.05
CA PRO A 610 11.63 10.43 -18.58
C PRO A 610 11.30 10.27 -20.07
N LYS A 611 12.24 9.77 -20.86
CA LYS A 611 12.05 9.45 -22.27
C LYS A 611 11.22 8.16 -22.41
N LYS A 612 10.47 8.03 -23.50
CA LYS A 612 9.70 6.82 -23.81
C LYS A 612 10.63 5.67 -24.17
N VAL A 613 10.70 4.67 -23.29
CA VAL A 613 11.56 3.47 -23.41
C VAL A 613 10.85 2.24 -23.99
N PHE A 614 9.54 2.10 -23.73
CA PHE A 614 8.75 0.96 -24.20
C PHE A 614 8.54 1.02 -25.71
N LYS A 615 8.84 -0.09 -26.40
CA LYS A 615 8.69 -0.28 -27.84
C LYS A 615 8.03 -1.63 -28.10
N ILE A 616 7.06 -1.66 -29.00
CA ILE A 616 6.49 -2.89 -29.56
C ILE A 616 7.26 -3.18 -30.86
N ALA A 617 7.62 -4.45 -31.09
CA ALA A 617 8.24 -4.89 -32.35
C ALA A 617 7.20 -4.88 -33.50
N ASN A 618 7.66 -4.98 -34.76
CA ASN A 618 6.73 -4.92 -35.90
C ASN A 618 5.61 -5.96 -35.76
N PRO A 619 4.33 -5.57 -35.92
CA PRO A 619 3.20 -6.42 -35.57
C PRO A 619 3.05 -7.56 -36.57
N THR A 620 3.38 -8.78 -36.15
CA THR A 620 2.62 -9.95 -36.60
C THR A 620 1.18 -9.80 -36.10
N SER A 621 0.21 -10.24 -36.89
CA SER A 621 -1.23 -10.03 -36.66
C SER A 621 -1.74 -10.55 -35.31
N ASP A 622 -1.00 -11.45 -34.69
CA ASP A 622 -1.51 -12.37 -33.68
C ASP A 622 -1.27 -11.86 -32.24
N PHE A 623 -0.54 -10.75 -32.07
CA PHE A 623 -0.04 -10.30 -30.76
C PHE A 623 -0.65 -9.01 -30.19
N GLY A 624 -1.93 -8.75 -30.47
CA GLY A 624 -2.65 -7.55 -30.01
C GLY A 624 -2.93 -7.42 -28.50
N ARG A 625 -2.52 -8.38 -27.64
CA ARG A 625 -2.83 -8.34 -26.20
C ARG A 625 -1.90 -7.42 -25.37
N LEU A 626 -0.62 -7.29 -25.70
CA LEU A 626 0.31 -6.50 -24.88
C LEU A 626 0.09 -4.99 -25.08
N GLN A 627 -0.26 -4.27 -24.02
CA GLN A 627 -0.50 -2.83 -24.08
C GLN A 627 0.70 -1.99 -23.62
N PHE A 628 1.42 -2.46 -22.59
CA PHE A 628 2.51 -1.70 -21.96
C PHE A 628 3.43 -2.64 -21.15
N SER A 629 4.70 -2.28 -20.99
CA SER A 629 5.60 -2.93 -20.05
C SER A 629 6.57 -1.94 -19.42
N GLU A 630 6.77 -2.08 -18.11
CA GLU A 630 7.45 -1.13 -17.23
C GLU A 630 8.28 -1.89 -16.19
N VAL A 631 9.35 -1.27 -15.69
CA VAL A 631 10.16 -1.80 -14.59
C VAL A 631 10.29 -0.74 -13.51
N GLY A 632 10.06 -1.13 -12.26
CA GLY A 632 10.17 -0.23 -11.11
C GLY A 632 10.22 -0.98 -9.79
N THR A 633 10.11 -0.22 -8.70
CA THR A 633 10.00 -0.73 -7.33
C THR A 633 8.72 -0.21 -6.67
N GLU A 634 8.36 -0.76 -5.51
CA GLU A 634 7.15 -0.36 -4.76
C GLU A 634 5.84 -0.55 -5.54
N TRP A 635 5.61 -1.75 -6.07
CA TRP A 635 4.37 -2.11 -6.77
C TRP A 635 3.15 -2.10 -5.83
N ASP A 636 2.23 -1.17 -6.04
CA ASP A 636 0.93 -1.13 -5.40
C ASP A 636 -0.03 -2.10 -6.10
N ALA A 637 -0.18 -3.31 -5.57
CA ALA A 637 -1.08 -4.33 -6.11
C ALA A 637 -2.59 -4.01 -5.94
N LYS A 638 -2.96 -2.95 -5.20
CA LYS A 638 -4.34 -2.45 -5.05
C LYS A 638 -4.70 -1.52 -6.20
N GLU A 639 -3.84 -0.54 -6.50
CA GLU A 639 -4.05 0.46 -7.57
C GLU A 639 -3.38 0.12 -8.91
N ARG A 640 -2.51 -0.90 -8.95
CA ARG A 640 -1.78 -1.40 -10.12
C ARG A 640 -0.84 -0.35 -10.73
N VAL A 641 -0.03 0.27 -9.87
CA VAL A 641 0.96 1.31 -10.21
C VAL A 641 2.22 1.15 -9.35
N PHE A 642 3.39 1.58 -9.84
CA PHE A 642 4.58 1.73 -9.00
C PHE A 642 4.53 3.04 -8.21
N ARG A 643 4.75 2.98 -6.88
CA ARG A 643 4.82 4.18 -6.03
C ARG A 643 6.14 4.94 -6.18
N ASN A 644 7.20 4.25 -6.61
CA ASN A 644 8.38 4.88 -7.22
C ASN A 644 8.03 5.35 -8.66
N PHE A 645 7.23 6.41 -8.78
CA PHE A 645 6.76 6.96 -10.07
C PHE A 645 7.89 7.29 -11.06
N GLY A 646 9.09 7.59 -10.57
CA GLY A 646 10.26 7.89 -11.39
C GLY A 646 11.03 6.67 -11.89
N GLY A 647 10.73 5.46 -11.41
CA GLY A 647 11.59 4.29 -11.66
C GLY A 647 13.04 4.50 -11.19
N ILE A 648 13.25 5.34 -10.17
CA ILE A 648 14.59 5.68 -9.65
C ILE A 648 15.14 4.44 -8.94
N MET A 649 16.20 3.84 -9.50
CA MET A 649 16.82 2.63 -8.97
C MET A 649 18.35 2.74 -8.98
N GLY A 650 18.95 2.19 -7.92
CA GLY A 650 20.39 2.05 -7.71
C GLY A 650 20.80 0.57 -7.63
N PRO A 651 22.08 0.29 -7.31
CA PRO A 651 22.63 -1.06 -7.46
C PRO A 651 22.13 -2.09 -6.44
N MET A 652 21.46 -1.64 -5.37
CA MET A 652 20.95 -2.50 -4.30
C MET A 652 19.42 -2.67 -4.33
N ASP A 653 18.75 -2.11 -5.34
CA ASP A 653 17.30 -2.25 -5.51
C ASP A 653 16.93 -3.58 -6.18
N GLU A 654 15.76 -4.12 -5.83
CA GLU A 654 15.21 -5.36 -6.39
C GLU A 654 14.08 -5.06 -7.38
N PRO A 655 14.37 -4.91 -8.70
CA PRO A 655 13.42 -4.44 -9.69
C PRO A 655 12.30 -5.46 -9.99
N ILE A 656 11.11 -4.93 -10.23
CA ILE A 656 9.91 -5.69 -10.61
C ILE A 656 9.56 -5.30 -12.05
N ALA A 657 9.44 -6.28 -12.95
CA ALA A 657 8.87 -6.04 -14.29
C ALA A 657 7.36 -6.27 -14.27
N MET A 658 6.61 -5.30 -14.78
CA MET A 658 5.15 -5.34 -14.95
C MET A 658 4.78 -5.33 -16.44
N GLN A 659 3.70 -6.02 -16.79
CA GLN A 659 3.12 -6.06 -18.13
C GLN A 659 1.61 -5.84 -18.03
N LYS A 660 1.07 -4.96 -18.87
CA LYS A 660 -0.36 -4.66 -18.96
C LYS A 660 -0.95 -5.31 -20.21
N TRP A 661 -2.11 -5.96 -20.04
CA TRP A 661 -2.73 -6.79 -21.06
C TRP A 661 -4.17 -6.36 -21.38
N GLY A 662 -4.53 -6.44 -22.66
CA GLY A 662 -5.90 -6.45 -23.12
C GLY A 662 -6.55 -7.83 -22.98
N LYS A 663 -7.87 -7.88 -23.17
CA LYS A 663 -8.64 -9.14 -23.24
C LYS A 663 -8.25 -9.93 -24.50
N GLY A 664 -8.31 -11.26 -24.43
CA GLY A 664 -8.01 -12.15 -25.55
C GLY A 664 -7.87 -13.60 -25.07
N PRO A 665 -7.39 -14.55 -25.91
CA PRO A 665 -7.16 -15.93 -25.50
C PRO A 665 -6.00 -16.04 -24.51
N ASN A 666 -5.93 -17.17 -23.77
CA ASN A 666 -4.78 -17.51 -22.94
C ASN A 666 -3.52 -17.60 -23.82
N ILE A 667 -2.40 -17.05 -23.37
CA ILE A 667 -1.14 -17.04 -24.14
C ILE A 667 0.08 -17.06 -23.21
N THR A 668 1.18 -17.68 -23.62
CA THR A 668 2.43 -17.73 -22.83
C THR A 668 3.48 -16.82 -23.48
N VAL A 669 4.19 -16.01 -22.69
CA VAL A 669 5.31 -15.21 -23.18
C VAL A 669 6.57 -15.42 -22.34
N THR A 670 7.73 -15.38 -22.99
CA THR A 670 9.04 -15.43 -22.35
C THR A 670 9.49 -14.00 -22.03
N VAL A 671 9.89 -13.75 -20.79
CA VAL A 671 10.45 -12.46 -20.35
C VAL A 671 11.94 -12.64 -20.09
N VAL A 672 12.78 -11.88 -20.80
CA VAL A 672 14.24 -11.94 -20.72
C VAL A 672 14.80 -10.64 -20.14
N TRP A 673 15.63 -10.75 -19.11
CA TRP A 673 16.32 -9.63 -18.45
C TRP A 673 17.76 -9.56 -18.95
N ILE A 674 18.18 -8.42 -19.48
CA ILE A 674 19.49 -8.21 -20.10
C ILE A 674 20.18 -7.03 -19.41
N ASP A 675 21.40 -7.25 -18.93
CA ASP A 675 22.22 -6.26 -18.23
C ASP A 675 22.95 -5.30 -19.21
N PRO A 676 23.60 -4.23 -18.70
CA PRO A 676 24.25 -3.21 -19.53
C PRO A 676 25.46 -3.69 -20.36
N ILE A 677 25.97 -4.89 -20.13
CA ILE A 677 27.06 -5.53 -20.92
C ILE A 677 26.58 -6.82 -21.59
N ASN A 678 25.29 -6.92 -21.90
CA ASN A 678 24.68 -8.03 -22.63
C ASN A 678 24.68 -9.39 -21.89
N VAL A 679 24.87 -9.43 -20.57
CA VAL A 679 24.63 -10.65 -19.78
C VAL A 679 23.12 -10.86 -19.61
N ILE A 680 22.63 -12.04 -19.96
CA ILE A 680 21.25 -12.45 -19.67
C ILE A 680 21.17 -12.81 -18.18
N ALA A 681 20.49 -11.97 -17.41
CA ALA A 681 20.42 -12.07 -15.95
C ALA A 681 19.34 -13.05 -15.47
N ALA A 682 18.21 -13.12 -16.19
CA ALA A 682 17.11 -14.04 -15.93
C ALA A 682 16.30 -14.26 -17.22
N THR A 683 15.71 -15.45 -17.37
CA THR A 683 14.62 -15.70 -18.31
C THR A 683 13.56 -16.58 -17.66
N TYR A 684 12.29 -16.33 -17.95
CA TYR A 684 11.17 -17.12 -17.45
C TYR A 684 9.94 -16.94 -18.33
N ASP A 685 9.11 -17.97 -18.43
CA ASP A 685 7.81 -17.91 -19.10
C ASP A 685 6.70 -17.51 -18.12
N ILE A 686 5.73 -16.73 -18.59
CA ILE A 686 4.51 -16.39 -17.86
C ILE A 686 3.26 -16.71 -18.69
N LEU A 687 2.32 -17.41 -18.07
CA LEU A 687 0.99 -17.68 -18.62
C LEU A 687 0.08 -16.46 -18.39
N ILE A 688 -0.40 -15.85 -19.47
CA ILE A 688 -1.32 -14.72 -19.46
C ILE A 688 -2.74 -15.24 -19.68
N GLU A 689 -3.50 -15.40 -18.60
CA GLU A 689 -4.92 -15.78 -18.66
C GLU A 689 -5.74 -14.79 -19.50
N SER A 690 -6.84 -15.26 -20.09
CA SER A 690 -7.77 -14.46 -20.90
C SER A 690 -8.40 -13.27 -20.15
N THR A 691 -8.53 -13.40 -18.83
CA THR A 691 -9.00 -12.36 -17.90
C THR A 691 -7.89 -11.55 -17.24
N ALA A 692 -6.61 -11.88 -17.47
CA ALA A 692 -5.50 -11.14 -16.90
C ALA A 692 -5.38 -9.75 -17.53
N GLU A 693 -5.43 -8.70 -16.70
CA GLU A 693 -5.25 -7.30 -17.09
C GLU A 693 -3.82 -6.81 -16.81
N TYR A 694 -3.16 -7.40 -15.81
CA TYR A 694 -1.81 -7.06 -15.35
C TYR A 694 -1.09 -8.32 -14.86
N THR A 695 0.17 -8.49 -15.26
CA THR A 695 1.12 -9.43 -14.64
C THR A 695 2.33 -8.67 -14.13
N HIS A 696 2.98 -9.20 -13.09
CA HIS A 696 4.22 -8.64 -12.55
C HIS A 696 5.06 -9.75 -11.92
N TYR A 697 6.38 -9.64 -11.98
CA TYR A 697 7.30 -10.56 -11.33
C TYR A 697 8.59 -9.86 -10.90
N LYS A 698 9.14 -10.31 -9.77
CA LYS A 698 10.41 -9.85 -9.20
C LYS A 698 11.42 -11.01 -9.24
N PRO A 699 12.33 -11.06 -10.23
CA PRO A 699 13.34 -12.12 -10.28
C PRO A 699 14.31 -12.03 -9.09
N PRO A 700 14.80 -13.17 -8.57
CA PRO A 700 15.77 -13.21 -7.49
C PRO A 700 17.19 -12.93 -8.04
N LEU A 701 17.45 -11.69 -8.44
CA LEU A 701 18.74 -11.26 -8.97
C LEU A 701 19.75 -11.02 -7.85
N ASN A 702 20.94 -11.62 -7.95
CA ASN A 702 22.06 -11.34 -7.05
C ASN A 702 22.48 -9.86 -7.14
N LEU A 703 22.72 -9.26 -5.98
CA LEU A 703 23.15 -7.87 -5.83
C LEU A 703 24.69 -7.77 -5.65
N PRO A 704 25.33 -6.63 -6.00
CA PRO A 704 24.72 -5.45 -6.61
C PRO A 704 24.38 -5.67 -8.10
N LEU A 705 23.31 -5.03 -8.57
CA LEU A 705 23.04 -4.91 -10.00
C LEU A 705 24.11 -4.04 -10.67
N ARG A 706 24.52 -4.41 -11.89
CA ARG A 706 25.51 -3.63 -12.66
C ARG A 706 24.90 -2.27 -13.03
N PRO A 707 25.55 -1.13 -12.74
CA PRO A 707 25.05 0.17 -13.16
C PRO A 707 25.06 0.32 -14.68
N GLY A 708 24.07 1.03 -15.19
CA GLY A 708 23.86 1.26 -16.63
C GLY A 708 22.41 1.07 -17.06
N ILE A 709 22.21 1.01 -18.38
CA ILE A 709 20.88 0.83 -18.99
C ILE A 709 20.60 -0.67 -19.15
N TRP A 710 19.63 -1.17 -18.39
CA TRP A 710 19.12 -2.52 -18.51
C TRP A 710 18.02 -2.60 -19.57
N THR A 711 17.84 -3.76 -20.20
CA THR A 711 16.77 -4.01 -21.18
C THR A 711 15.97 -5.25 -20.80
N ILE A 712 14.64 -5.13 -20.79
CA ILE A 712 13.71 -6.26 -20.76
C ILE A 712 13.22 -6.53 -22.18
N ARG A 713 13.24 -7.78 -22.62
CA ARG A 713 12.55 -8.24 -23.83
C ARG A 713 11.39 -9.17 -23.47
N ILE A 714 10.28 -9.02 -24.18
CA ILE A 714 9.13 -9.94 -24.14
C ILE A 714 9.10 -10.64 -25.49
N LEU A 715 9.09 -11.97 -25.47
CA LEU A 715 9.11 -12.84 -26.65
C LEU A 715 7.90 -13.78 -26.66
N HIS A 716 7.52 -14.25 -27.85
CA HIS A 716 6.55 -15.32 -28.05
C HIS A 716 7.13 -16.33 -29.04
N HIS A 717 7.32 -17.59 -28.61
CA HIS A 717 8.02 -18.61 -29.40
C HIS A 717 9.35 -18.09 -29.99
N TRP A 718 10.15 -17.43 -29.14
CA TRP A 718 11.42 -16.76 -29.47
C TRP A 718 11.34 -15.52 -30.39
N VAL A 719 10.17 -15.22 -30.98
CA VAL A 719 9.96 -13.99 -31.76
C VAL A 719 9.82 -12.77 -30.82
N PRO A 720 10.56 -11.67 -31.03
CA PRO A 720 10.39 -10.46 -30.22
C PRO A 720 9.01 -9.82 -30.37
N VAL A 721 8.35 -9.55 -29.25
CA VAL A 721 7.05 -8.85 -29.17
C VAL A 721 7.26 -7.40 -28.74
N ALA A 722 8.07 -7.15 -27.72
CA ALA A 722 8.34 -5.81 -27.21
C ALA A 722 9.67 -5.74 -26.43
N GLU A 723 10.20 -4.53 -26.27
CA GLU A 723 11.25 -4.22 -25.29
C GLU A 723 10.90 -3.00 -24.43
N THR A 724 11.45 -2.94 -23.22
CA THR A 724 11.46 -1.76 -22.35
C THR A 724 12.80 -1.65 -21.65
N LYS A 725 13.17 -0.47 -21.15
CA LYS A 725 14.51 -0.20 -20.59
C LYS A 725 14.42 0.57 -19.29
N PHE A 726 15.35 0.32 -18.37
CA PHE A 726 15.43 1.02 -17.09
C PHE A 726 16.87 1.33 -16.70
N LEU A 727 17.05 2.25 -15.74
CA LEU A 727 18.34 2.68 -15.26
C LEU A 727 18.66 2.06 -13.90
N VAL A 728 19.81 1.40 -13.79
CA VAL A 728 20.47 1.17 -12.51
C VAL A 728 21.55 2.24 -12.38
N THR A 729 21.34 3.21 -11.51
CA THR A 729 22.21 4.40 -11.43
C THR A 729 23.41 4.12 -10.53
N PRO A 730 24.66 4.40 -10.95
CA PRO A 730 25.80 4.32 -10.04
C PRO A 730 25.71 5.42 -8.98
N LEU A 731 25.81 5.06 -7.70
CA LEU A 731 25.69 5.99 -6.58
C LEU A 731 26.91 6.93 -6.51
N THR A 732 26.69 8.25 -6.40
CA THR A 732 27.74 9.23 -6.06
C THR A 732 27.88 9.44 -4.56
N TYR A 733 26.89 8.99 -3.79
CA TYR A 733 26.84 9.13 -2.33
C TYR A 733 26.75 7.76 -1.63
N SER A 734 27.35 7.68 -0.45
CA SER A 734 27.16 6.61 0.54
C SER A 734 26.91 7.27 1.89
N ASN A 735 25.81 6.93 2.57
CA ASN A 735 25.43 7.53 3.85
C ASN A 735 25.40 9.08 3.81
N ARG A 736 24.90 9.63 2.68
CA ARG A 736 24.81 11.06 2.34
C ARG A 736 26.15 11.80 2.28
N ARG A 737 27.27 11.09 2.13
CA ARG A 737 28.62 11.63 1.90
C ARG A 737 29.15 11.17 0.55
N PRO A 738 30.05 11.90 -0.13
CA PRO A 738 30.66 11.45 -1.38
C PRO A 738 31.28 10.06 -1.23
N ILE A 739 30.97 9.16 -2.17
CA ILE A 739 31.37 7.75 -2.12
C ILE A 739 32.90 7.58 -2.17
N LYS A 740 33.44 6.68 -1.35
CA LYS A 740 34.88 6.38 -1.30
C LYS A 740 35.27 5.22 -2.22
N HIS A 741 36.54 5.18 -2.61
CA HIS A 741 37.10 4.11 -3.44
C HIS A 741 36.93 2.71 -2.83
N GLU A 742 37.00 2.58 -1.50
CA GLU A 742 36.75 1.34 -0.75
C GLU A 742 35.32 0.80 -0.94
N GLU A 743 34.35 1.67 -1.22
CA GLU A 743 32.93 1.33 -1.32
C GLU A 743 32.49 0.96 -2.73
N LEU A 744 33.25 1.35 -3.76
CA LEU A 744 32.89 1.13 -5.17
C LEU A 744 32.71 -0.35 -5.51
N SER A 745 33.56 -1.23 -4.98
CA SER A 745 33.52 -2.68 -5.19
C SER A 745 32.22 -3.31 -4.70
N LYS A 746 31.58 -2.71 -3.68
CA LYS A 746 30.29 -3.13 -3.11
C LYS A 746 29.08 -2.69 -3.94
N PHE A 747 29.21 -1.64 -4.76
CA PHE A 747 28.08 -1.00 -5.43
C PHE A 747 28.15 -0.98 -6.96
N HIS A 748 29.31 -0.84 -7.59
CA HIS A 748 29.39 -0.60 -9.05
C HIS A 748 29.90 -1.79 -9.88
N GLY A 749 30.49 -2.81 -9.27
CA GLY A 749 31.08 -3.95 -10.00
C GLY A 749 30.08 -4.90 -10.70
N GLY A 750 28.82 -4.90 -10.26
CA GLY A 750 27.88 -5.99 -10.56
C GLY A 750 28.06 -7.20 -9.60
N PRO A 751 27.32 -8.30 -9.81
CA PRO A 751 27.31 -9.42 -8.88
C PRO A 751 28.62 -10.22 -8.95
N PRO A 752 29.01 -10.93 -7.86
CA PRO A 752 30.14 -11.84 -7.88
C PRO A 752 30.07 -12.84 -9.04
N LYS A 753 31.21 -13.05 -9.72
CA LYS A 753 31.34 -13.93 -10.90
C LYS A 753 30.43 -13.57 -12.10
N ASN A 754 29.84 -12.37 -12.13
CA ASN A 754 28.81 -11.96 -13.12
C ASN A 754 27.53 -12.82 -13.11
N ALA A 755 27.30 -13.60 -12.06
CA ALA A 755 26.16 -14.52 -11.98
C ALA A 755 24.98 -13.87 -11.23
N TYR A 756 23.95 -13.47 -11.97
CA TYR A 756 22.71 -12.92 -11.40
C TYR A 756 21.80 -13.99 -10.78
N MET A 757 21.92 -15.25 -11.22
CA MET A 757 21.20 -16.41 -10.69
C MET A 757 22.15 -17.63 -10.65
N GLU A 758 21.76 -18.70 -9.97
CA GLU A 758 22.51 -19.97 -10.01
C GLU A 758 22.47 -20.63 -11.40
N GLN A 759 21.38 -20.45 -12.13
CA GLN A 759 21.23 -20.89 -13.51
C GLN A 759 21.93 -19.91 -14.47
N SER A 760 22.77 -20.44 -15.36
CA SER A 760 23.42 -19.66 -16.43
C SER A 760 22.59 -19.68 -17.70
N PHE A 761 22.50 -18.53 -18.37
CA PHE A 761 21.71 -18.33 -19.59
C PHE A 761 22.57 -18.02 -20.84
N LEU A 762 23.90 -18.17 -20.74
CA LEU A 762 24.86 -17.84 -21.81
C LEU A 762 24.57 -18.54 -23.15
N GLY A 763 23.96 -19.73 -23.13
CA GLY A 763 23.55 -20.44 -24.35
C GLY A 763 22.45 -19.74 -25.17
N LEU A 764 21.74 -18.76 -24.59
CA LEU A 764 20.71 -17.97 -25.27
C LEU A 764 21.25 -16.70 -25.94
N ASN A 765 22.48 -16.27 -25.62
CA ASN A 765 23.10 -15.08 -26.23
C ASN A 765 23.20 -15.19 -27.77
N PRO A 766 23.58 -16.32 -28.40
CA PRO A 766 23.51 -16.47 -29.85
C PRO A 766 22.08 -16.49 -30.39
N VAL A 767 21.17 -17.21 -29.72
CA VAL A 767 19.77 -17.41 -30.14
C VAL A 767 18.99 -16.08 -30.20
N LEU A 768 19.24 -15.18 -29.25
CA LEU A 768 18.58 -13.88 -29.15
C LEU A 768 19.33 -12.74 -29.87
N ASN A 769 20.45 -13.07 -30.54
CA ASN A 769 21.40 -12.13 -31.13
C ASN A 769 21.84 -11.02 -30.13
N ILE A 770 22.41 -11.46 -29.00
CA ILE A 770 22.90 -10.61 -27.90
C ILE A 770 24.39 -10.92 -27.67
N PRO A 771 25.32 -10.47 -28.53
CA PRO A 771 26.75 -10.72 -28.34
C PRO A 771 27.32 -9.91 -27.16
N ILE A 772 28.09 -10.55 -26.28
CA ILE A 772 28.82 -9.87 -25.21
C ILE A 772 30.10 -9.29 -25.81
N ASN A 773 30.20 -7.95 -25.87
CA ASN A 773 31.37 -7.26 -26.40
C ASN A 773 32.43 -7.05 -25.30
N THR A 774 33.61 -7.64 -25.45
CA THR A 774 34.72 -7.55 -24.48
C THR A 774 35.14 -6.11 -24.20
N VAL A 775 35.03 -5.19 -25.16
CA VAL A 775 35.32 -3.77 -24.97
C VAL A 775 34.36 -3.15 -23.94
N GLN A 776 33.07 -3.48 -24.00
CA GLN A 776 32.07 -3.01 -23.04
C GLN A 776 32.29 -3.60 -21.64
N VAL A 777 32.81 -4.82 -21.54
CA VAL A 777 33.19 -5.44 -20.25
C VAL A 777 34.36 -4.68 -19.59
N GLU A 778 35.41 -4.36 -20.35
CA GLU A 778 36.54 -3.58 -19.83
C GLU A 778 36.19 -2.12 -19.55
N GLU A 779 35.28 -1.52 -20.33
CA GLU A 779 34.74 -0.19 -20.05
C GLU A 779 33.91 -0.18 -18.76
N ALA A 780 33.02 -1.17 -18.55
CA ALA A 780 32.25 -1.29 -17.31
C ALA A 780 33.15 -1.46 -16.07
N LYS A 781 34.24 -2.23 -16.17
CA LYS A 781 35.25 -2.33 -15.09
C LYS A 781 35.93 -1.00 -14.79
N LYS A 782 36.30 -0.23 -15.81
CA LYS A 782 36.90 1.11 -15.64
C LYS A 782 35.91 2.09 -15.01
N ASN A 783 34.66 2.08 -15.46
CA ASN A 783 33.59 2.94 -14.95
C ASN A 783 33.26 2.63 -13.49
N ALA A 784 33.28 1.36 -13.09
CA ALA A 784 33.13 0.92 -11.70
C ALA A 784 34.28 1.33 -10.74
N ALA A 785 35.34 1.95 -11.24
CA ALA A 785 36.45 2.50 -10.45
C ALA A 785 36.46 4.04 -10.39
N LEU A 786 35.44 4.72 -10.93
CA LEU A 786 35.38 6.18 -10.97
C LEU A 786 34.93 6.80 -9.64
N ILE A 787 35.48 7.98 -9.31
CA ILE A 787 35.08 8.83 -8.18
C ILE A 787 34.97 10.30 -8.61
N GLY A 788 34.30 11.11 -7.78
CA GLY A 788 34.17 12.56 -7.96
C GLY A 788 33.59 12.94 -9.33
N ALA A 789 34.08 14.04 -9.92
CA ALA A 789 33.58 14.57 -11.19
C ALA A 789 33.60 13.55 -12.36
N LYS A 790 34.48 12.54 -12.35
CA LYS A 790 34.48 11.47 -13.38
C LYS A 790 33.26 10.55 -13.22
N LEU A 791 32.93 10.18 -11.98
CA LEU A 791 31.74 9.40 -11.65
C LEU A 791 30.46 10.21 -11.93
N GLU A 792 30.45 11.49 -11.57
CA GLU A 792 29.32 12.39 -11.85
C GLU A 792 29.05 12.56 -13.34
N ASN A 793 30.09 12.65 -14.17
CA ASN A 793 29.94 12.69 -15.62
C ASN A 793 29.43 11.36 -16.21
N TRP A 794 29.82 10.21 -15.64
CA TRP A 794 29.25 8.91 -16.03
C TRP A 794 27.76 8.81 -15.65
N VAL A 795 27.39 9.23 -14.44
CA VAL A 795 25.99 9.33 -13.98
C VAL A 795 25.18 10.27 -14.87
N ASP A 796 25.65 11.49 -15.14
CA ASP A 796 24.96 12.45 -15.98
C ASP A 796 24.79 11.96 -17.43
N SER A 797 25.77 11.23 -17.97
CA SER A 797 25.66 10.57 -19.28
C SER A 797 24.55 9.51 -19.29
N LEU A 798 24.57 8.60 -18.30
CA LEU A 798 23.54 7.57 -18.12
C LEU A 798 22.15 8.17 -17.90
N VAL A 799 22.02 9.20 -17.06
CA VAL A 799 20.75 9.90 -16.79
C VAL A 799 20.26 10.62 -18.05
N SER A 800 21.09 11.41 -18.72
CA SER A 800 20.70 12.13 -19.96
C SER A 800 20.37 11.21 -21.13
N SER A 801 20.78 9.94 -21.11
CA SER A 801 20.35 8.94 -22.10
C SER A 801 18.85 8.62 -21.99
N LEU A 802 18.30 8.59 -20.77
CA LEU A 802 16.92 8.16 -20.45
C LEU A 802 16.01 9.27 -19.91
N TRP A 803 16.56 10.42 -19.52
CA TRP A 803 15.85 11.61 -19.05
C TRP A 803 16.16 12.82 -19.93
N SER A 804 15.29 13.82 -19.90
CA SER A 804 15.50 15.10 -20.60
C SER A 804 15.13 16.26 -19.68
N ALA A 805 15.98 17.28 -19.61
CA ALA A 805 15.56 18.59 -19.12
C ALA A 805 14.61 19.21 -20.15
N VAL A 806 13.31 19.17 -19.84
CA VAL A 806 12.27 19.72 -20.71
C VAL A 806 12.26 21.23 -20.61
N ASP A 807 12.47 21.77 -19.41
CA ASP A 807 12.58 23.20 -19.19
C ASP A 807 13.30 23.59 -17.89
N ILE A 808 13.67 24.85 -17.75
CA ILE A 808 14.26 25.44 -16.55
C ILE A 808 13.80 26.89 -16.39
N CYS A 809 13.54 27.32 -15.15
CA CYS A 809 13.05 28.66 -14.82
C CYS A 809 13.76 29.23 -13.58
N ALA A 810 13.74 30.55 -13.42
CA ALA A 810 14.25 31.23 -12.22
C ALA A 810 13.12 31.62 -11.26
N THR A 811 13.34 31.43 -9.95
CA THR A 811 12.34 31.76 -8.91
C THR A 811 12.39 33.24 -8.50
N GLY A 812 13.31 34.02 -9.07
CA GLY A 812 13.53 35.45 -8.84
C GLY A 812 14.28 36.07 -10.03
N PRO A 813 14.95 37.22 -9.87
CA PRO A 813 15.76 37.81 -10.93
C PRO A 813 16.86 36.84 -11.42
N SER A 814 17.08 36.82 -12.73
CA SER A 814 18.14 36.01 -13.37
C SER A 814 18.89 36.84 -14.41
N SER A 815 20.16 36.50 -14.60
CA SER A 815 21.09 37.16 -15.53
C SER A 815 21.22 36.41 -16.86
N CYS A 816 20.53 35.26 -16.98
CA CYS A 816 20.37 34.49 -18.21
C CYS A 816 19.15 35.04 -18.99
N PRO A 817 19.33 35.70 -20.15
CA PRO A 817 18.26 36.46 -20.81
C PRO A 817 17.15 35.58 -21.42
N VAL A 818 17.39 34.27 -21.55
CA VAL A 818 16.41 33.28 -22.04
C VAL A 818 15.69 32.53 -20.89
N MET A 819 15.96 32.87 -19.64
CA MET A 819 15.39 32.22 -18.46
C MET A 819 14.02 32.81 -18.10
N GLN A 820 12.94 32.02 -18.19
CA GLN A 820 11.61 32.47 -17.77
C GLN A 820 11.48 32.50 -16.24
N ALA A 821 10.73 33.47 -15.70
CA ALA A 821 10.33 33.46 -14.29
C ALA A 821 9.35 32.31 -14.00
N CYS A 822 9.62 31.49 -12.99
CA CYS A 822 8.89 30.25 -12.71
C CYS A 822 7.37 30.43 -12.56
N ALA A 823 6.94 31.51 -11.89
CA ALA A 823 5.53 31.82 -11.67
C ALA A 823 4.74 32.16 -12.97
N GLN A 824 5.43 32.39 -14.09
CA GLN A 824 4.83 32.64 -15.41
C GLN A 824 4.82 31.38 -16.31
N THR A 825 5.37 30.26 -15.84
CA THR A 825 5.33 28.98 -16.56
C THR A 825 4.00 28.25 -16.30
N ALA A 826 3.65 27.28 -17.14
CA ALA A 826 2.49 26.40 -16.93
C ALA A 826 2.81 25.09 -16.17
N TRP A 827 4.08 24.88 -15.79
CA TRP A 827 4.60 23.62 -15.29
C TRP A 827 5.25 23.71 -13.91
N SER A 828 5.79 24.87 -13.50
CA SER A 828 6.53 25.03 -12.24
C SER A 828 5.65 24.76 -11.02
N SER A 829 6.25 24.29 -9.93
CA SER A 829 5.58 24.23 -8.62
C SER A 829 5.17 25.62 -8.10
N LEU A 830 5.79 26.69 -8.62
CA LEU A 830 5.48 28.08 -8.31
C LEU A 830 4.47 28.72 -9.30
N SER A 831 3.97 27.96 -10.28
CA SER A 831 2.88 28.43 -11.16
C SER A 831 1.52 28.45 -10.42
N PRO A 832 0.58 29.34 -10.79
CA PRO A 832 -0.70 29.45 -10.09
C PRO A 832 -1.52 28.15 -10.13
N ASP A 833 -2.08 27.77 -8.98
CA ASP A 833 -2.88 26.56 -8.78
C ASP A 833 -4.19 26.84 -8.01
N PRO A 834 -5.14 27.62 -8.59
CA PRO A 834 -6.29 28.18 -7.86
C PRO A 834 -7.28 27.15 -7.30
N LYS A 835 -7.19 25.88 -7.74
CA LYS A 835 -7.97 24.76 -7.18
C LYS A 835 -7.45 24.29 -5.82
N SER A 836 -6.22 24.62 -5.45
CA SER A 836 -5.58 24.24 -4.18
C SER A 836 -5.19 25.45 -3.31
N GLU A 837 -5.04 26.63 -3.90
CA GLU A 837 -4.87 27.89 -3.18
C GLU A 837 -6.06 28.19 -2.28
N LEU A 838 -5.77 28.66 -1.06
CA LEU A 838 -6.74 29.12 -0.07
C LEU A 838 -6.61 30.66 0.02
N GLY A 839 -7.73 31.37 0.04
CA GLY A 839 -7.76 32.83 -0.07
C GLY A 839 -8.69 33.49 0.95
N LEU A 840 -9.05 34.75 0.73
CA LEU A 840 -9.98 35.45 1.62
C LEU A 840 -11.37 34.80 1.62
N LEU A 841 -12.07 34.95 2.75
CA LEU A 841 -13.45 34.52 2.90
C LEU A 841 -14.38 35.30 1.97
N LYS A 842 -15.26 34.58 1.28
CA LYS A 842 -16.36 35.16 0.51
C LYS A 842 -17.51 35.61 1.45
N PRO A 843 -18.44 36.48 1.00
CA PRO A 843 -19.59 36.93 1.81
C PRO A 843 -20.54 35.80 2.25
N ASP A 844 -20.59 34.69 1.53
CA ASP A 844 -21.31 33.47 1.87
C ASP A 844 -20.61 32.60 2.95
N GLY A 845 -19.45 33.04 3.45
CA GLY A 845 -18.64 32.31 4.43
C GLY A 845 -17.84 31.14 3.87
N ARG A 846 -17.75 30.97 2.55
CA ARG A 846 -17.06 29.86 1.85
C ARG A 846 -15.68 30.29 1.32
N LEU A 847 -14.88 29.29 0.92
CA LEU A 847 -13.61 29.46 0.19
C LEU A 847 -13.65 28.93 -1.25
N ARG A 848 -14.48 27.92 -1.52
CA ARG A 848 -14.71 27.32 -2.85
C ARG A 848 -15.71 28.14 -3.66
#